data_AF-A0A954KN88-F1
#
_entry.id   AF-A0A954KN88-F1
#
_cell.length_a   1.000
_cell.length_b   1.000
_cell.length_c   1.000
_cell.angle_alpha   90.00
_cell.angle_beta   90.00
_cell.angle_gamma   90.00
#
_symmetry.space_group_name_H-M   'P 1'
#
loop_
_entity.id
_entity.type
_entity.pdbx_description
1 polymer ?
#
loop_
_entity_poly.entity_id
_entity_poly.type
_entity_poly.pdbx_seq_one_letter_code
_entity_poly.pdbx_strand_id
1 'polypeptide(L)'
;MSTAFSRLMWKEYRAQRPLWLALTGASLLLTLLIALLSSISIPLSDLMGVAIVLAVAFGVATLTVAFSGEEEDGTAMWLRMFPVSTAELLSSKLLVCVVGTLALLAVSALFNLLLTMIIGGSPDINLNGPKAWIDLLRGTVGCVTFILLTLNCSLRSTKVFTTLGIAAVGMFLFAVLAMNTEQGPLSPTPLLVTVLATIAVVPNIRAWHRGQLPSTDSSAEGRSRWSRLQTWSVGLIEGRPTVWQKRLMTASMQVPLSTRTFRVLLWRELRFALPFAKGCLAITTGLLLIPVLSGSAESPIVVAFGFLVVLEAGLRTFRHDQQQLNGLFWGHRGVSAASVWTARVPVWLGVLVGLILLMALMEYSVAQIFFSDTPSSMNSFLTHHAVARWQQQGRNDILRIVSAVVLAGFAQAQLFSAWIRKPVVAAFLALAGMIAVVAAAAYCEYLGIPQAMTVWPFVIICLLLTFVTRRQWMDRQSSLRIVAARTASLVVLCLCLWMGTNIWRATEVPDVGSLASRSLTSQDPNVAAIARMTPDQLLKHYGYFQGAESTEWAQAWQRFYAAASRTMSPDFEPTLARIYLPGDAQLNMALDALDQILAADSEFSRLPPQYRVPWSHHYLPVSVTSILVGKAQQEFLSGQPRRAAERAIQAVQLDRYLQHEATSWNQWLYAVNYENFALSVLQRFLSDDRLTDDDLQALQEQLSIATGTWSAGMNVMANGEVVWEQLLLRYGYLWDRYRELQVTHHLLDRYGIVQWPSAIIEQNRFERIRTLRLLRLLNDQEKSWQATALRQDGSNAPIIEHWLQTTPFMPDDLYMANHWLTGRDSPMEQAFRTCGELQRATAVAIALQRYRRRHGKFPTSLLHLSEFGIPSESMDIRDWDSENLLGYAPEGLKFAVPFTDDSGNVYLLHPEQPVLWTPGPHSPLQQRHLQSEPLNFAQMQQPLTDHVFIINGGYVWGVRKDLQQLLSQGQEFLERMTTENVNSNAKQTSPTAVNHGDGPPALRLDTMPPAEWFEKQTEGPDSQN
;
A
#
# COMPACT_ATOMS: atom_id res chain seq x y z
N MET A 1 -1.89 13.56 54.87
CA MET A 1 -3.00 13.90 53.93
C MET A 1 -4.13 14.55 54.73
N SER A 2 -4.17 15.89 54.80
CA SER A 2 -5.01 16.64 55.77
C SER A 2 -6.40 17.04 55.25
N THR A 3 -6.65 17.12 53.94
CA THR A 3 -7.94 17.59 53.39
C THR A 3 -8.81 16.44 52.87
N ALA A 4 -10.14 16.59 52.94
CA ALA A 4 -11.11 15.64 52.38
C ALA A 4 -10.88 15.40 50.88
N PHE A 5 -10.59 16.46 50.14
CA PHE A 5 -10.21 16.42 48.72
C PHE A 5 -9.04 15.47 48.43
N SER A 6 -7.94 15.54 49.22
CA SER A 6 -6.78 14.67 49.04
C SER A 6 -7.10 13.18 49.27
N ARG A 7 -8.01 12.89 50.21
CA ARG A 7 -8.47 11.51 50.49
C ARG A 7 -9.34 10.97 49.37
N LEU A 8 -10.23 11.81 48.82
CA LEU A 8 -11.04 11.46 47.65
C LEU A 8 -10.16 11.20 46.42
N MET A 9 -9.21 12.08 46.13
CA MET A 9 -8.25 11.85 45.04
C MET A 9 -7.47 10.54 45.21
N TRP A 10 -6.98 10.26 46.41
CA TRP A 10 -6.25 9.01 46.68
C TRP A 10 -7.14 7.76 46.49
N LYS A 11 -8.41 7.85 46.89
CA LYS A 11 -9.40 6.79 46.64
C LYS A 11 -9.59 6.56 45.14
N GLU A 12 -9.87 7.62 44.38
CA GLU A 12 -10.09 7.54 42.93
C GLU A 12 -8.84 7.03 42.18
N TYR A 13 -7.65 7.53 42.56
CA TYR A 13 -6.39 7.02 42.03
C TYR A 13 -6.24 5.51 42.25
N ARG A 14 -6.53 5.00 43.45
CA ARG A 14 -6.47 3.55 43.71
C ARG A 14 -7.51 2.75 42.92
N ALA A 15 -8.69 3.32 42.68
CA ALA A 15 -9.73 2.68 41.88
C ALA A 15 -9.33 2.60 40.39
N GLN A 16 -8.70 3.66 39.87
CA GLN A 16 -8.33 3.80 38.46
C GLN A 16 -6.95 3.22 38.12
N ARG A 17 -6.06 3.07 39.10
CA ARG A 17 -4.69 2.53 38.89
C ARG A 17 -4.64 1.22 38.10
N PRO A 18 -5.47 0.19 38.38
CA PRO A 18 -5.44 -1.04 37.60
C PRO A 18 -5.85 -0.83 36.13
N LEU A 19 -6.80 0.07 35.87
CA LEU A 19 -7.23 0.44 34.52
C LEU A 19 -6.09 1.18 33.79
N TRP A 20 -5.41 2.09 34.48
CA TRP A 20 -4.30 2.86 33.91
C TRP A 20 -3.13 1.95 33.53
N LEU A 21 -2.71 1.08 34.45
CA LEU A 21 -1.62 0.12 34.19
C LEU A 21 -1.96 -0.86 33.07
N ALA A 22 -3.21 -1.31 33.03
CA ALA A 22 -3.70 -2.13 31.93
C ALA A 22 -3.55 -1.39 30.61
N LEU A 23 -4.23 -0.26 30.41
CA LEU A 23 -4.21 0.46 29.13
C LEU A 23 -2.81 0.97 28.72
N THR A 24 -1.97 1.35 29.68
CA THR A 24 -0.54 1.61 29.42
C THR A 24 0.12 0.37 28.82
N GLY A 25 -0.02 -0.79 29.48
CA GLY A 25 0.51 -2.05 28.98
C GLY A 25 0.04 -2.42 27.57
N ALA A 26 -1.23 -2.21 27.21
CA ALA A 26 -1.66 -2.49 25.82
C ALA A 26 -1.13 -1.47 24.86
N SER A 27 -1.04 -0.20 25.25
CA SER A 27 -0.45 0.81 24.37
C SER A 27 0.97 0.41 23.99
N LEU A 28 1.79 0.05 24.97
CA LEU A 28 3.17 -0.37 24.74
C LEU A 28 3.24 -1.65 23.91
N LEU A 29 2.42 -2.66 24.25
CA LEU A 29 2.40 -3.94 23.55
C LEU A 29 1.90 -3.81 22.11
N LEU A 30 0.85 -3.03 21.89
CA LEU A 30 0.26 -2.81 20.57
C LEU A 30 1.23 -2.05 19.68
N THR A 31 1.83 -0.97 20.16
CA THR A 31 2.84 -0.24 19.39
C THR A 31 4.05 -1.12 19.08
N LEU A 32 4.54 -1.91 20.05
CA LEU A 32 5.61 -2.88 19.81
C LEU A 32 5.21 -3.92 18.75
N LEU A 33 3.99 -4.44 18.81
CA LEU A 33 3.50 -5.44 17.88
C LEU A 33 3.32 -4.86 16.47
N ILE A 34 2.78 -3.64 16.34
CA ILE A 34 2.69 -2.95 15.04
C ILE A 34 4.09 -2.77 14.48
N ALA A 35 5.05 -2.29 15.29
CA ALA A 35 6.44 -2.11 14.88
C ALA A 35 7.16 -3.42 14.48
N LEU A 36 6.85 -4.54 15.15
CA LEU A 36 7.42 -5.85 14.82
C LEU A 36 6.81 -6.47 13.56
N LEU A 37 5.54 -6.18 13.27
CA LEU A 37 4.83 -6.71 12.11
C LEU A 37 5.02 -5.87 10.85
N SER A 38 5.34 -4.58 10.99
CA SER A 38 5.63 -3.72 9.86
C SER A 38 7.05 -3.98 9.32
N SER A 39 7.16 -4.53 8.12
CA SER A 39 8.43 -4.57 7.38
C SER A 39 8.85 -3.20 6.81
N ILE A 40 7.96 -2.22 6.89
CA ILE A 40 8.09 -0.87 6.32
C ILE A 40 8.20 0.14 7.46
N SER A 41 9.00 1.19 7.28
CA SER A 41 9.11 2.33 8.19
C SER A 41 7.73 2.93 8.49
N ILE A 42 7.16 2.62 9.66
CA ILE A 42 5.90 3.23 10.11
C ILE A 42 6.17 4.69 10.48
N PRO A 43 5.42 5.66 9.92
CA PRO A 43 5.56 7.04 10.33
C PRO A 43 5.13 7.22 11.79
N LEU A 44 5.85 8.09 12.53
CA LEU A 44 5.57 8.38 13.94
C LEU A 44 4.12 8.87 14.19
N SER A 45 3.49 9.49 13.17
CA SER A 45 2.10 9.92 13.19
C SER A 45 1.12 8.78 13.50
N ASP A 46 1.35 7.60 12.92
CA ASP A 46 0.42 6.48 13.04
C ASP A 46 0.53 5.86 14.43
N LEU A 47 1.77 5.76 14.94
CA LEU A 47 2.03 5.35 16.32
C LEU A 47 1.44 6.36 17.32
N MET A 48 1.52 7.67 17.05
CA MET A 48 0.86 8.69 17.88
C MET A 48 -0.66 8.55 17.87
N GLY A 49 -1.25 8.21 16.72
CA GLY A 49 -2.69 7.92 16.63
C GLY A 49 -3.13 6.86 17.64
N VAL A 50 -2.38 5.76 17.74
CA VAL A 50 -2.64 4.69 18.73
C VAL A 50 -2.59 5.21 20.17
N ALA A 51 -1.56 6.00 20.49
CA ALA A 51 -1.40 6.59 21.83
C ALA A 51 -2.57 7.51 22.20
N ILE A 52 -3.00 8.38 21.28
CA ILE A 52 -4.12 9.31 21.47
C ILE A 52 -5.42 8.52 21.67
N VAL A 53 -5.72 7.55 20.81
CA VAL A 53 -6.94 6.73 20.90
C VAL A 53 -7.02 6.01 22.25
N LEU A 54 -5.91 5.40 22.70
CA LEU A 54 -5.89 4.69 23.98
C LEU A 54 -5.96 5.64 25.18
N ALA A 55 -5.38 6.84 25.10
CA ALA A 55 -5.51 7.86 26.14
C ALA A 55 -6.97 8.33 26.27
N VAL A 56 -7.65 8.57 25.15
CA VAL A 56 -9.07 8.94 25.12
C VAL A 56 -9.93 7.81 25.66
N ALA A 57 -9.67 6.56 25.24
CA ALA A 57 -10.36 5.38 25.75
C ALA A 57 -10.17 5.22 27.27
N PHE A 58 -8.98 5.50 27.81
CA PHE A 58 -8.75 5.54 29.25
C PHE A 58 -9.60 6.61 29.92
N GLY A 59 -9.61 7.84 29.40
CA GLY A 59 -10.42 8.95 29.95
C GLY A 59 -11.90 8.60 30.03
N VAL A 60 -12.43 7.99 28.97
CA VAL A 60 -13.82 7.50 28.89
C VAL A 60 -14.09 6.37 29.90
N ALA A 61 -13.19 5.40 29.98
CA ALA A 61 -13.32 4.30 30.92
C ALA A 61 -13.24 4.79 32.37
N THR A 62 -12.36 5.73 32.70
CA THR A 62 -12.26 6.32 34.04
C THR A 62 -13.48 7.13 34.39
N LEU A 63 -14.02 7.95 33.48
CA LEU A 63 -15.26 8.71 33.71
C LEU A 63 -16.43 7.78 33.96
N THR A 64 -16.52 6.70 33.19
CA THR A 64 -17.54 5.67 33.35
C THR A 64 -17.46 5.01 34.73
N VAL A 65 -16.26 4.58 35.14
CA VAL A 65 -16.05 3.95 36.44
C VAL A 65 -16.27 4.93 37.60
N ALA A 66 -15.94 6.21 37.42
CA ALA A 66 -15.98 7.22 38.47
C ALA A 66 -17.38 7.44 39.08
N PHE A 67 -18.46 7.24 38.31
CA PHE A 67 -19.84 7.39 38.84
C PHE A 67 -20.63 6.09 38.74
N SER A 68 -20.69 5.47 37.55
CA SER A 68 -21.50 4.26 37.39
C SER A 68 -20.89 3.04 38.08
N GLY A 69 -19.57 3.03 38.29
CA GLY A 69 -18.90 2.02 39.11
C GLY A 69 -19.27 2.11 40.58
N GLU A 70 -19.51 3.32 41.10
CA GLU A 70 -19.92 3.50 42.50
C GLU A 70 -21.35 3.06 42.75
N GLU A 71 -22.23 3.26 41.77
CA GLU A 71 -23.59 2.72 41.78
C GLU A 71 -23.57 1.18 41.66
N GLU A 72 -22.76 0.63 40.76
CA GLU A 72 -22.61 -0.84 40.59
C GLU A 72 -22.05 -1.50 41.86
N ASP A 73 -21.10 -0.86 42.53
CA ASP A 73 -20.52 -1.32 43.79
C ASP A 73 -21.41 -1.00 45.02
N GLY A 74 -22.51 -0.25 44.85
CA GLY A 74 -23.39 0.16 45.94
C GLY A 74 -22.78 1.17 46.91
N THR A 75 -21.68 1.83 46.54
CA THR A 75 -20.96 2.80 47.38
C THR A 75 -21.38 4.25 47.13
N ALA A 76 -22.14 4.52 46.06
CA ALA A 76 -22.61 5.86 45.72
C ALA A 76 -23.42 6.52 46.86
N MET A 77 -24.33 5.77 47.49
CA MET A 77 -25.12 6.29 48.62
C MET A 77 -24.22 6.67 49.82
N TRP A 78 -23.21 5.86 50.11
CA TRP A 78 -22.27 6.14 51.20
C TRP A 78 -21.45 7.39 50.94
N LEU A 79 -21.04 7.62 49.69
CA LEU A 79 -20.29 8.81 49.30
C LEU A 79 -21.12 10.09 49.39
N ARG A 80 -22.42 10.00 49.08
CA ARG A 80 -23.36 11.12 49.22
C ARG A 80 -23.63 11.50 50.67
N MET A 81 -23.39 10.60 51.63
CA MET A 81 -23.56 10.90 53.06
C MET A 81 -22.39 11.66 53.68
N PHE A 82 -21.25 11.79 52.99
CA PHE A 82 -20.13 12.55 53.52
C PHE A 82 -20.37 14.06 53.46
N PRO A 83 -19.88 14.82 54.45
CA PRO A 83 -19.95 16.29 54.46
C PRO A 83 -18.89 16.88 53.52
N VAL A 84 -18.99 16.57 52.22
CA VAL A 84 -18.10 17.10 51.18
C VAL A 84 -18.96 17.85 50.16
N SER A 85 -18.47 19.01 49.72
CA SER A 85 -19.18 19.79 48.70
C SER A 85 -19.25 19.03 47.36
N THR A 86 -20.32 19.24 46.58
CA THR A 86 -20.46 18.64 45.24
C THR A 86 -19.29 18.98 44.34
N ALA A 87 -18.80 20.22 44.45
CA ALA A 87 -17.68 20.71 43.68
C ALA A 87 -16.39 19.96 44.01
N GLU A 88 -16.09 19.71 45.30
CA GLU A 88 -14.92 18.93 45.73
C GLU A 88 -15.00 17.46 45.27
N LEU A 89 -16.18 16.85 45.38
CA LEU A 89 -16.37 15.46 44.93
C LEU A 89 -16.24 15.33 43.41
N LEU A 90 -16.82 16.26 42.65
CA LEU A 90 -16.72 16.27 41.18
C LEU A 90 -15.29 16.59 40.73
N SER A 91 -14.69 17.64 41.27
CA SER A 91 -13.33 18.07 40.88
C SER A 91 -12.29 17.02 41.23
N SER A 92 -12.39 16.32 42.36
CA SER A 92 -11.44 15.25 42.70
C SER A 92 -11.52 14.08 41.71
N LYS A 93 -12.73 13.68 41.26
CA LYS A 93 -12.92 12.64 40.24
C LYS A 93 -12.42 13.07 38.86
N LEU A 94 -12.82 14.26 38.42
CA LEU A 94 -12.43 14.81 37.11
C LEU A 94 -10.93 15.07 37.03
N LEU A 95 -10.31 15.60 38.10
CA LEU A 95 -8.88 15.87 38.12
C LEU A 95 -8.07 14.58 38.01
N VAL A 96 -8.41 13.52 38.75
CA VAL A 96 -7.71 12.22 38.63
C VAL A 96 -7.89 11.63 37.23
N CYS A 97 -9.07 11.76 36.63
CA CYS A 97 -9.31 11.34 35.24
C CYS A 97 -8.41 12.12 34.26
N VAL A 98 -8.42 13.45 34.30
CA VAL A 98 -7.65 14.31 33.39
C VAL A 98 -6.15 14.07 33.54
N VAL A 99 -5.65 14.07 34.78
CA VAL A 99 -4.23 13.81 35.07
C VAL A 99 -3.85 12.41 34.61
N GLY A 100 -4.69 11.40 34.85
CA GLY A 100 -4.43 10.03 34.41
C GLY A 100 -4.39 9.89 32.88
N THR A 101 -5.30 10.55 32.16
CA THR A 101 -5.33 10.58 30.69
C THR A 101 -4.10 11.24 30.11
N LEU A 102 -3.72 12.41 30.64
CA LEU A 102 -2.52 13.12 30.19
C LEU A 102 -1.24 12.32 30.50
N ALA A 103 -1.17 11.68 31.68
CA ALA A 103 -0.05 10.83 32.04
C ALA A 103 0.06 9.60 31.12
N LEU A 104 -1.07 8.97 30.77
CA LEU A 104 -1.08 7.84 29.83
C LEU A 104 -0.60 8.29 28.44
N LEU A 105 -1.13 9.41 27.94
CA LEU A 105 -0.72 9.96 26.65
C LEU A 105 0.78 10.27 26.61
N ALA A 106 1.30 10.92 27.66
CA ALA A 106 2.71 11.26 27.76
C ALA A 106 3.62 10.02 27.78
N VAL A 107 3.26 8.99 28.56
CA VAL A 107 4.01 7.72 28.62
C VAL A 107 3.99 6.99 27.28
N SER A 108 2.82 6.89 26.64
CA SER A 108 2.68 6.25 25.33
C SER A 108 3.42 7.01 24.23
N ALA A 109 3.32 8.34 24.20
CA ALA A 109 4.02 9.18 23.23
C ALA A 109 5.55 9.08 23.39
N LEU A 110 6.03 9.10 24.64
CA LEU A 110 7.46 8.92 24.94
C LEU A 110 7.96 7.54 24.49
N PHE A 111 7.20 6.48 24.76
CA PHE A 111 7.56 5.13 24.30
C PHE A 111 7.63 5.04 22.78
N ASN A 112 6.63 5.59 22.09
CA ASN A 112 6.58 5.55 20.64
C ASN A 112 7.72 6.36 20.01
N LEU A 113 8.07 7.52 20.58
CA LEU A 113 9.25 8.30 20.19
C LEU A 113 10.54 7.47 20.34
N LEU A 114 10.73 6.83 21.51
CA LEU A 114 11.88 5.96 21.75
C LEU A 114 11.93 4.77 20.79
N LEU A 115 10.78 4.15 20.50
CA LEU A 115 10.68 3.02 19.59
C LEU A 115 11.03 3.43 18.16
N THR A 116 10.53 4.57 17.68
CA THR A 116 10.89 5.12 16.36
C THR A 116 12.38 5.42 16.26
N MET A 117 12.99 5.97 17.33
CA MET A 117 14.44 6.19 17.39
C MET A 117 15.23 4.86 17.33
N ILE A 118 14.77 3.81 18.01
CA ILE A 118 15.43 2.49 18.02
C ILE A 118 15.35 1.81 16.64
N ILE A 119 14.22 1.97 15.94
CA ILE A 119 13.99 1.35 14.61
C ILE A 119 14.66 2.15 13.48
N GLY A 120 15.15 3.36 13.76
CA GLY A 120 15.78 4.24 12.76
C GLY A 120 14.78 4.94 11.85
N GLY A 121 13.52 5.08 12.27
CA GLY A 121 12.52 5.87 11.53
C GLY A 121 12.77 7.36 11.67
N SER A 122 12.53 8.16 10.62
CA SER A 122 12.62 9.62 10.73
C SER A 122 11.45 10.14 11.58
N PRO A 123 11.70 11.04 12.54
CA PRO A 123 10.65 11.64 13.37
C PRO A 123 9.92 12.78 12.64
N ASP A 124 9.75 12.73 11.32
CA ASP A 124 9.16 13.82 10.53
C ASP A 124 7.65 13.92 10.79
N ILE A 125 7.30 14.56 11.91
CA ILE A 125 5.94 15.01 12.17
C ILE A 125 5.77 16.33 11.41
N ASN A 126 5.24 16.26 10.19
CA ASN A 126 4.92 17.46 9.42
C ASN A 126 3.68 18.17 10.02
N LEU A 127 3.87 18.86 11.14
CA LEU A 127 2.85 19.67 11.83
C LEU A 127 2.61 21.02 11.15
N ASN A 128 3.39 21.36 10.11
CA ASN A 128 3.39 22.69 9.52
C ASN A 128 2.23 22.93 8.54
N GLY A 129 1.47 21.89 8.17
CA GLY A 129 0.33 22.02 7.27
C GLY A 129 -0.95 22.50 7.99
N PRO A 130 -1.76 23.40 7.39
CA PRO A 130 -3.07 23.80 7.93
C PRO A 130 -4.02 22.60 8.12
N LYS A 131 -3.86 21.56 7.30
CA LYS A 131 -4.58 20.29 7.43
C LYS A 131 -4.31 19.61 8.78
N ALA A 132 -3.05 19.57 9.24
CA ALA A 132 -2.69 18.96 10.51
C ALA A 132 -3.35 19.68 11.71
N TRP A 133 -3.41 21.01 11.67
CA TRP A 133 -4.11 21.80 12.69
C TRP A 133 -5.63 21.61 12.67
N ILE A 134 -6.23 21.53 11.48
CA ILE A 134 -7.67 21.25 11.33
C ILE A 134 -8.00 19.86 11.86
N ASP A 135 -7.19 18.85 11.55
CA ASP A 135 -7.38 17.48 12.02
C ASP A 135 -7.18 17.37 13.54
N LEU A 136 -6.20 18.08 14.10
CA LEU A 136 -6.01 18.21 15.55
C LEU A 136 -7.22 18.88 16.22
N LEU A 137 -7.75 19.95 15.63
CA LEU A 137 -8.93 20.65 16.15
C LEU A 137 -10.20 19.79 16.07
N ARG A 138 -10.41 19.06 14.97
CA ARG A 138 -11.51 18.09 14.82
C ARG A 138 -11.37 16.96 15.84
N GLY A 139 -10.16 16.42 16.00
CA GLY A 139 -9.85 15.38 16.97
C GLY A 139 -10.12 15.82 18.41
N THR A 140 -9.67 17.03 18.78
CA THR A 140 -9.89 17.58 20.13
C THR A 140 -11.37 17.86 20.39
N VAL A 141 -12.11 18.45 19.46
CA VAL A 141 -13.57 18.64 19.58
C VAL A 141 -14.29 17.30 19.73
N GLY A 142 -13.91 16.30 18.93
CA GLY A 142 -14.46 14.94 19.05
C GLY A 142 -14.18 14.30 20.40
N CYS A 143 -12.95 14.43 20.91
CA CYS A 143 -12.56 13.92 22.23
C CYS A 143 -13.34 14.60 23.36
N VAL A 144 -13.47 15.93 23.32
CA VAL A 144 -14.24 16.69 24.32
C VAL A 144 -15.71 16.29 24.28
N THR A 145 -16.30 16.17 23.10
CA THR A 145 -17.68 15.69 22.91
C THR A 145 -17.87 14.32 23.53
N PHE A 146 -16.93 13.41 23.27
CA PHE A 146 -17.00 12.04 23.76
C PHE A 146 -16.87 11.97 25.29
N ILE A 147 -15.96 12.75 25.88
CA ILE A 147 -15.79 12.89 27.33
C ILE A 147 -17.09 13.39 27.97
N LEU A 148 -17.71 14.44 27.41
CA LEU A 148 -18.96 15.01 27.93
C LEU A 148 -20.13 14.04 27.81
N LEU A 149 -20.24 13.34 26.68
CA LEU A 149 -21.27 12.33 26.49
C LEU A 149 -21.09 11.17 27.47
N THR A 150 -19.86 10.70 27.65
CA THR A 150 -19.54 9.64 28.61
C THR A 150 -19.87 10.05 30.03
N LEU A 151 -19.51 11.28 30.42
CA LEU A 151 -19.85 11.83 31.74
C LEU A 151 -21.37 11.86 31.92
N ASN A 152 -22.12 12.33 30.92
CA ASN A 152 -23.58 12.35 30.94
C ASN A 152 -24.17 10.93 31.11
N CYS A 153 -23.70 9.97 30.33
CA CYS A 153 -24.12 8.57 30.42
C CYS A 153 -23.75 7.96 31.78
N SER A 154 -22.56 8.27 32.31
CA SER A 154 -22.08 7.72 33.56
C SER A 154 -22.84 8.24 34.76
N LEU A 155 -23.36 9.45 34.70
CA LEU A 155 -24.21 10.00 35.75
C LEU A 155 -25.58 9.31 35.77
N ARG A 156 -26.11 8.92 34.61
CA ARG A 156 -27.48 8.36 34.48
C ARG A 156 -27.55 6.84 34.64
N SER A 157 -26.47 6.13 34.37
CA SER A 157 -26.45 4.68 34.32
C SER A 157 -25.98 4.07 35.64
N THR A 158 -26.61 2.97 36.05
CA THR A 158 -26.26 2.20 37.24
C THR A 158 -25.20 1.15 36.99
N LYS A 159 -24.81 0.92 35.73
CA LYS A 159 -23.86 -0.13 35.34
C LYS A 159 -22.77 0.41 34.44
N VAL A 160 -21.53 0.06 34.76
CA VAL A 160 -20.32 0.48 34.01
C VAL A 160 -20.41 0.09 32.54
N PHE A 161 -20.73 -1.16 32.25
CA PHE A 161 -20.79 -1.65 30.86
C PHE A 161 -21.91 -1.02 30.03
N THR A 162 -23.05 -0.69 30.66
CA THR A 162 -24.15 -0.01 29.95
C THR A 162 -23.73 1.42 29.58
N THR A 163 -23.08 2.12 30.52
CA THR A 163 -22.53 3.44 30.27
C THR A 163 -21.55 3.43 29.11
N LEU A 164 -20.57 2.51 29.17
CA LEU A 164 -19.54 2.39 28.15
C LEU A 164 -20.15 2.09 26.78
N GLY A 165 -21.14 1.19 26.73
CA GLY A 165 -21.86 0.86 25.49
C GLY A 165 -22.61 2.06 24.90
N ILE A 166 -23.34 2.82 25.72
CA ILE A 166 -24.06 4.01 25.24
C ILE A 166 -23.07 5.09 24.78
N ALA A 167 -21.99 5.31 25.53
CA ALA A 167 -20.94 6.25 25.17
C ALA A 167 -20.29 5.86 23.84
N ALA A 168 -19.94 4.58 23.66
CA ALA A 168 -19.36 4.05 22.43
C ALA A 168 -20.30 4.21 21.24
N VAL A 169 -21.59 3.88 21.40
CA VAL A 169 -22.61 4.09 20.35
C VAL A 169 -22.72 5.57 19.99
N GLY A 170 -22.73 6.46 20.98
CA GLY A 170 -22.81 7.90 20.72
C GLY A 170 -21.56 8.49 20.08
N MET A 171 -20.37 7.99 20.44
CA MET A 171 -19.11 8.37 19.78
C MET A 171 -19.05 7.87 18.35
N PHE A 172 -19.53 6.65 18.12
CA PHE A 172 -19.64 6.08 16.79
C PHE A 172 -20.63 6.86 15.93
N LEU A 173 -21.81 7.21 16.44
CA LEU A 173 -22.75 8.10 15.74
C LEU A 173 -22.12 9.46 15.43
N PHE A 174 -21.36 10.02 16.37
CA PHE A 174 -20.61 11.26 16.15
C PHE A 174 -19.56 11.10 15.05
N ALA A 175 -18.79 10.01 15.05
CA ALA A 175 -17.78 9.74 14.04
C ALA A 175 -18.41 9.60 12.64
N VAL A 176 -19.54 8.89 12.52
CA VAL A 176 -20.30 8.76 11.26
C VAL A 176 -20.78 10.13 10.79
N LEU A 177 -21.34 10.94 11.69
CA LEU A 177 -21.79 12.29 11.36
C LEU A 177 -20.61 13.23 10.99
N ALA A 178 -19.43 13.03 11.58
CA ALA A 178 -18.24 13.82 11.29
C ALA A 178 -17.58 13.41 9.97
N MET A 179 -17.47 12.10 9.71
CA MET A 179 -16.88 11.56 8.46
C MET A 179 -17.72 11.92 7.23
N ASN A 180 -19.04 11.94 7.35
CA ASN A 180 -19.92 12.35 6.25
C ASN A 180 -19.86 13.86 5.94
N THR A 181 -19.05 14.66 6.66
CA THR A 181 -18.94 16.11 6.45
C THR A 181 -17.67 16.55 5.72
N GLU A 182 -17.01 15.64 4.99
CA GLU A 182 -15.78 15.91 4.23
C GLU A 182 -15.84 17.09 3.24
N GLN A 183 -17.02 17.63 2.92
CA GLN A 183 -17.16 18.72 1.95
C GLN A 183 -17.01 20.15 2.51
N GLY A 184 -16.52 20.36 3.74
CA GLY A 184 -16.27 21.73 4.21
C GLY A 184 -15.34 21.87 5.43
N PRO A 185 -14.62 23.01 5.55
CA PRO A 185 -13.62 23.21 6.60
C PRO A 185 -14.18 23.20 8.03
N LEU A 186 -15.47 23.51 8.26
CA LEU A 186 -16.09 23.46 9.58
C LEU A 186 -17.58 23.11 9.45
N SER A 187 -17.93 21.83 9.49
CA SER A 187 -19.34 21.47 9.61
C SER A 187 -19.84 21.88 11.02
N PRO A 188 -21.02 22.53 11.13
CA PRO A 188 -21.56 22.97 12.43
C PRO A 188 -22.03 21.80 13.30
N THR A 189 -22.16 20.60 12.73
CA THR A 189 -22.67 19.37 13.35
C THR A 189 -21.87 18.94 14.58
N PRO A 190 -20.54 18.74 14.54
CA PRO A 190 -19.77 18.34 15.72
C PRO A 190 -19.83 19.37 16.85
N LEU A 191 -19.79 20.67 16.52
CA LEU A 191 -19.87 21.73 17.51
C LEU A 191 -21.25 21.78 18.18
N LEU A 192 -22.33 21.60 17.41
CA LEU A 192 -23.69 21.48 17.93
C LEU A 192 -23.86 20.29 18.87
N VAL A 193 -23.34 19.11 18.51
CA VAL A 193 -23.39 17.92 19.37
C VAL A 193 -22.60 18.16 20.68
N THR A 194 -21.45 18.84 20.60
CA THR A 194 -20.66 19.23 21.79
C THR A 194 -21.47 20.13 22.72
N VAL A 195 -22.13 21.15 22.16
CA VAL A 195 -22.96 22.10 22.92
C VAL A 195 -24.13 21.38 23.58
N LEU A 196 -24.85 20.52 22.84
CA LEU A 196 -25.96 19.73 23.38
C LEU A 196 -25.51 18.77 24.49
N ALA A 197 -24.36 18.11 24.33
CA ALA A 197 -23.78 17.26 25.37
C ALA A 197 -23.43 18.08 26.64
N THR A 198 -22.84 19.26 26.48
CA THR A 198 -22.50 20.17 27.58
C THR A 198 -23.75 20.60 28.36
N ILE A 199 -24.79 21.02 27.64
CA ILE A 199 -26.08 21.44 28.23
C ILE A 199 -26.72 20.27 29.00
N ALA A 200 -26.61 19.04 28.51
CA ALA A 200 -27.15 17.86 29.18
C ALA A 200 -26.40 17.50 30.47
N VAL A 201 -25.09 17.70 30.56
CA VAL A 201 -24.27 17.30 31.72
C VAL A 201 -24.62 18.08 32.99
N VAL A 202 -24.76 19.40 32.90
CA VAL A 202 -24.97 20.31 34.05
C VAL A 202 -26.17 19.91 34.95
N PRO A 203 -27.39 19.67 34.42
CA PRO A 203 -28.52 19.25 35.25
C PRO A 203 -28.33 17.84 35.83
N ASN A 204 -27.65 16.93 35.12
CA ASN A 204 -27.43 15.57 35.59
C ASN A 204 -26.45 15.50 36.76
N ILE A 205 -25.41 16.35 36.80
CA ILE A 205 -24.48 16.44 37.94
C ILE A 205 -25.22 16.85 39.21
N ARG A 206 -26.04 17.91 39.12
CA ARG A 206 -26.83 18.40 40.26
C ARG A 206 -27.83 17.35 40.74
N ALA A 207 -28.51 16.68 39.82
CA ALA A 207 -29.44 15.62 40.13
C ALA A 207 -28.74 14.41 40.80
N TRP A 208 -27.57 14.00 40.31
CA TRP A 208 -26.81 12.87 40.86
C TRP A 208 -26.35 13.13 42.30
N HIS A 209 -25.82 14.32 42.57
CA HIS A 209 -25.35 14.67 43.91
C HIS A 209 -26.50 14.70 44.93
N ARG A 210 -27.65 15.26 44.55
CA ARG A 210 -28.83 15.32 45.43
C ARG A 210 -29.52 13.96 45.61
N GLY A 211 -29.07 12.91 44.93
CA GLY A 211 -29.82 11.64 44.82
C GLY A 211 -31.19 11.82 44.14
N GLN A 212 -31.39 12.93 43.43
CA GLN A 212 -32.62 13.33 42.74
C GLN A 212 -32.63 12.94 41.26
N LEU A 213 -31.52 12.39 40.74
CA LEU A 213 -31.64 11.62 39.52
C LEU A 213 -32.76 10.62 39.76
N PRO A 214 -33.59 10.34 38.75
CA PRO A 214 -34.53 9.25 38.83
C PRO A 214 -33.71 7.96 38.91
N SER A 215 -33.14 7.68 40.09
CA SER A 215 -32.99 6.32 40.52
C SER A 215 -34.37 5.75 40.33
N THR A 216 -34.40 4.56 39.82
CA THR A 216 -35.61 3.78 39.65
C THR A 216 -36.27 3.42 41.01
N ASP A 217 -36.05 4.23 42.05
CA ASP A 217 -36.81 4.37 43.30
C ASP A 217 -37.74 5.59 43.12
N SER A 218 -39.01 5.52 42.72
CA SER A 218 -40.11 4.68 43.18
C SER A 218 -40.13 4.29 44.67
N SER A 219 -39.41 4.99 45.56
CA SER A 219 -39.54 4.79 47.01
C SER A 219 -40.51 5.76 47.68
N ALA A 220 -41.48 6.33 46.96
CA ALA A 220 -42.56 7.07 47.61
C ALA A 220 -43.97 6.86 47.02
N GLU A 221 -44.21 5.84 46.16
CA GLU A 221 -45.53 5.24 45.80
C GLU A 221 -45.76 5.01 44.28
N GLY A 222 -44.98 5.62 43.39
CA GLY A 222 -45.17 5.49 41.94
C GLY A 222 -44.26 4.45 41.27
N ARG A 223 -44.79 3.24 41.01
CA ARG A 223 -44.16 2.13 40.26
C ARG A 223 -43.41 2.62 39.00
N SER A 224 -42.08 2.53 39.02
CA SER A 224 -41.20 3.02 37.94
C SER A 224 -41.36 2.24 36.62
N ARG A 225 -41.29 2.93 35.47
CA ARG A 225 -41.36 2.31 34.13
C ARG A 225 -40.25 1.28 33.87
N TRP A 226 -39.11 1.40 34.55
CA TRP A 226 -38.05 0.39 34.49
C TRP A 226 -38.35 -0.80 35.38
N SER A 227 -39.03 -0.63 36.51
CA SER A 227 -39.65 -1.76 37.18
C SER A 227 -40.79 -2.34 36.34
N ARG A 228 -41.45 -1.63 35.41
CA ARG A 228 -42.35 -2.22 34.38
C ARG A 228 -41.65 -3.01 33.29
N LEU A 229 -40.42 -2.66 32.90
CA LEU A 229 -39.62 -3.47 31.96
C LEU A 229 -38.98 -4.68 32.67
N GLN A 230 -38.52 -4.46 33.90
CA GLN A 230 -38.05 -5.54 34.75
C GLN A 230 -39.22 -6.41 35.22
N THR A 231 -40.43 -5.89 35.47
CA THR A 231 -41.70 -6.63 35.60
C THR A 231 -42.34 -6.99 34.25
N TRP A 232 -41.81 -6.62 33.10
CA TRP A 232 -42.08 -7.37 31.87
C TRP A 232 -41.27 -8.66 31.86
N SER A 233 -40.07 -8.64 32.44
CA SER A 233 -39.27 -9.86 32.64
C SER A 233 -39.62 -10.63 33.93
N VAL A 234 -40.19 -9.97 34.95
CA VAL A 234 -40.47 -10.47 36.32
C VAL A 234 -41.97 -10.46 36.62
N GLY A 235 -42.79 -9.61 36.03
CA GLY A 235 -44.27 -9.66 36.07
C GLY A 235 -44.84 -10.65 35.05
N LEU A 236 -43.97 -11.39 34.35
CA LEU A 236 -44.25 -12.79 33.99
C LEU A 236 -44.43 -13.71 35.20
N ILE A 237 -44.16 -13.25 36.43
CA ILE A 237 -44.32 -14.03 37.68
C ILE A 237 -45.61 -13.65 38.41
N GLU A 238 -46.14 -12.43 38.23
CA GLU A 238 -47.49 -12.04 38.73
C GLU A 238 -48.59 -12.18 37.68
N GLY A 239 -48.26 -12.02 36.38
CA GLY A 239 -49.08 -12.56 35.31
C GLY A 239 -49.03 -14.08 35.35
N ARG A 240 -50.16 -14.76 35.08
CA ARG A 240 -50.28 -16.22 35.02
C ARG A 240 -48.98 -16.80 34.47
N PRO A 241 -48.27 -17.68 35.21
CA PRO A 241 -46.97 -18.17 34.79
C PRO A 241 -47.10 -18.67 33.37
N THR A 242 -46.26 -18.16 32.48
CA THR A 242 -46.30 -18.52 31.06
C THR A 242 -46.32 -20.04 30.92
N VAL A 243 -46.93 -20.56 29.85
CA VAL A 243 -46.95 -22.01 29.58
C VAL A 243 -45.55 -22.62 29.74
N TRP A 244 -44.52 -21.86 29.36
CA TRP A 244 -43.12 -22.19 29.59
C TRP A 244 -42.70 -22.25 31.06
N GLN A 245 -43.00 -21.24 31.88
CA GLN A 245 -42.70 -21.27 33.32
C GLN A 245 -43.48 -22.35 34.06
N LYS A 246 -44.75 -22.60 33.70
CA LYS A 246 -45.53 -23.72 34.24
C LYS A 246 -44.88 -25.04 33.88
N ARG A 247 -44.57 -25.28 32.59
CA ARG A 247 -43.88 -26.50 32.15
C ARG A 247 -42.51 -26.66 32.82
N LEU A 248 -41.76 -25.57 33.02
CA LEU A 248 -40.49 -25.59 33.74
C LEU A 248 -40.68 -25.92 35.23
N MET A 249 -41.69 -25.35 35.89
CA MET A 249 -42.01 -25.68 37.29
C MET A 249 -42.41 -27.15 37.41
N THR A 250 -43.35 -27.64 36.59
CA THR A 250 -43.79 -29.04 36.60
C THR A 250 -42.65 -29.99 36.28
N ALA A 251 -41.85 -29.69 35.25
CA ALA A 251 -40.67 -30.48 34.91
C ALA A 251 -39.54 -30.37 35.95
N SER A 252 -39.52 -29.32 36.78
CA SER A 252 -38.54 -29.18 37.87
C SER A 252 -38.92 -29.98 39.12
N MET A 253 -40.19 -30.31 39.30
CA MET A 253 -40.67 -31.08 40.46
C MET A 253 -40.46 -32.59 40.30
N GLN A 254 -40.41 -33.11 39.07
CA GLN A 254 -40.32 -34.56 38.79
C GLN A 254 -38.87 -35.06 38.58
N VAL A 255 -37.87 -34.20 38.72
CA VAL A 255 -36.50 -34.46 38.25
C VAL A 255 -35.52 -34.44 39.43
N PRO A 256 -34.54 -35.36 39.51
CA PRO A 256 -33.54 -35.39 40.58
C PRO A 256 -32.85 -34.02 40.78
N LEU A 257 -32.51 -33.71 42.03
CA LEU A 257 -32.03 -32.38 42.47
C LEU A 257 -30.85 -31.87 41.63
N SER A 258 -29.92 -32.75 41.24
CA SER A 258 -28.76 -32.42 40.39
C SER A 258 -29.19 -31.91 39.01
N THR A 259 -30.07 -32.64 38.33
CA THR A 259 -30.62 -32.27 37.02
C THR A 259 -31.52 -31.03 37.12
N ARG A 260 -32.28 -30.90 38.22
CA ARG A 260 -33.07 -29.68 38.50
C ARG A 260 -32.17 -28.45 38.60
N THR A 261 -31.08 -28.56 39.35
CA THR A 261 -30.16 -27.44 39.59
C THR A 261 -29.43 -27.06 38.30
N PHE A 262 -29.00 -28.04 37.51
CA PHE A 262 -28.43 -27.82 36.18
C PHE A 262 -29.40 -27.09 35.25
N ARG A 263 -30.68 -27.51 35.19
CA ARG A 263 -31.71 -26.84 34.37
C ARG A 263 -31.98 -25.40 34.83
N VAL A 264 -31.98 -25.16 36.14
CA VAL A 264 -32.15 -23.80 36.70
C VAL A 264 -30.96 -22.91 36.32
N LEU A 265 -29.73 -23.43 36.40
CA LEU A 265 -28.53 -22.71 35.95
C LEU A 265 -28.62 -22.41 34.46
N LEU A 266 -28.90 -23.42 33.63
CA LEU A 266 -29.04 -23.26 32.18
C LEU A 266 -30.09 -22.19 31.82
N TRP A 267 -31.26 -22.24 32.46
CA TRP A 267 -32.32 -21.25 32.27
C TRP A 267 -31.91 -19.83 32.69
N ARG A 268 -31.23 -19.72 33.84
CA ARG A 268 -30.69 -18.44 34.32
C ARG A 268 -29.74 -17.85 33.30
N GLU A 269 -28.79 -18.63 32.80
CA GLU A 269 -27.81 -18.17 31.81
C GLU A 269 -28.48 -17.77 30.49
N LEU A 270 -29.43 -18.57 29.98
CA LEU A 270 -30.21 -18.21 28.79
C LEU A 270 -30.95 -16.87 28.95
N ARG A 271 -31.54 -16.64 30.13
CA ARG A 271 -32.23 -15.37 30.43
C ARG A 271 -31.29 -14.18 30.43
N PHE A 272 -30.02 -14.35 30.79
CA PHE A 272 -29.01 -13.29 30.72
C PHE A 272 -28.41 -13.12 29.33
N ALA A 273 -28.22 -14.22 28.59
CA ALA A 273 -27.60 -14.20 27.27
C ALA A 273 -28.55 -13.65 26.17
N LEU A 274 -29.86 -13.88 26.29
CA LEU A 274 -30.85 -13.41 25.29
C LEU A 274 -30.93 -11.87 25.16
N PRO A 275 -31.04 -11.06 26.24
CA PRO A 275 -31.00 -9.61 26.14
C PRO A 275 -29.69 -9.09 25.55
N PHE A 276 -28.57 -9.75 25.88
CA PHE A 276 -27.27 -9.43 25.28
C PHE A 276 -27.28 -9.67 23.78
N ALA A 277 -27.73 -10.84 23.33
CA ALA A 277 -27.84 -11.17 21.92
C ALA A 277 -28.72 -10.16 21.16
N LYS A 278 -29.86 -9.77 21.73
CA LYS A 278 -30.74 -8.74 21.15
C LYS A 278 -30.06 -7.38 21.04
N GLY A 279 -29.30 -6.98 22.07
CA GLY A 279 -28.53 -5.74 22.06
C GLY A 279 -27.43 -5.75 20.99
N CYS A 280 -26.66 -6.83 20.89
CA CYS A 280 -25.65 -7.00 19.86
C CYS A 280 -26.26 -6.98 18.47
N LEU A 281 -27.38 -7.68 18.26
CA LEU A 281 -28.10 -7.71 16.99
C LEU A 281 -28.58 -6.32 16.57
N ALA A 282 -29.17 -5.56 17.50
CA ALA A 282 -29.60 -4.19 17.22
C ALA A 282 -28.42 -3.28 16.84
N ILE A 283 -27.29 -3.40 17.54
CA ILE A 283 -26.08 -2.64 17.21
C ILE A 283 -25.53 -3.07 15.85
N THR A 284 -25.37 -4.38 15.59
CA THR A 284 -24.86 -4.86 14.30
C THR A 284 -25.74 -4.42 13.14
N THR A 285 -27.07 -4.51 13.28
CA THR A 285 -27.99 -4.01 12.25
C THR A 285 -27.80 -2.52 12.01
N GLY A 286 -27.63 -1.71 13.07
CA GLY A 286 -27.28 -0.29 12.93
C GLY A 286 -25.94 -0.07 12.24
N LEU A 287 -24.91 -0.87 12.57
CA LEU A 287 -23.58 -0.80 11.95
C LEU A 287 -23.61 -1.18 10.47
N LEU A 288 -24.41 -2.17 10.08
CA LEU A 288 -24.55 -2.62 8.69
C LEU A 288 -25.41 -1.68 7.84
N LEU A 289 -26.38 -0.99 8.45
CA LEU A 289 -27.15 0.06 7.78
C LEU A 289 -26.28 1.26 7.39
N ILE A 290 -25.13 1.46 8.03
CA ILE A 290 -24.30 2.63 7.77
C ILE A 290 -23.58 2.57 6.44
N PRO A 291 -22.83 1.50 6.09
CA PRO A 291 -22.35 1.25 4.74
C PRO A 291 -23.44 1.46 3.69
N VAL A 292 -24.66 1.00 4.01
CA VAL A 292 -25.82 1.13 3.12
C VAL A 292 -26.20 2.60 2.90
N LEU A 293 -26.13 3.41 3.96
CA LEU A 293 -26.47 4.83 3.93
C LEU A 293 -25.32 5.73 3.46
N SER A 294 -24.06 5.36 3.72
CA SER A 294 -22.86 6.13 3.36
C SER A 294 -22.35 5.80 1.96
N GLY A 295 -22.81 4.70 1.34
CA GLY A 295 -22.30 4.23 0.05
C GLY A 295 -20.87 3.67 0.13
N SER A 296 -20.30 3.51 1.33
CA SER A 296 -18.98 2.93 1.53
C SER A 296 -19.10 1.45 1.84
N ALA A 297 -18.66 0.58 0.92
CA ALA A 297 -18.77 -0.87 1.06
C ALA A 297 -17.91 -1.46 2.21
N GLU A 298 -16.93 -0.72 2.72
CA GLU A 298 -16.01 -1.21 3.75
C GLU A 298 -16.23 -0.47 5.07
N SER A 299 -16.72 -1.18 6.08
CA SER A 299 -16.74 -0.70 7.45
C SER A 299 -15.89 -1.62 8.33
N PRO A 300 -14.59 -1.31 8.55
CA PRO A 300 -13.74 -2.03 9.50
C PRO A 300 -14.35 -2.08 10.91
N ILE A 301 -15.32 -1.22 11.17
CA ILE A 301 -16.05 -1.11 12.43
C ILE A 301 -16.96 -2.32 12.67
N VAL A 302 -17.53 -2.93 11.62
CA VAL A 302 -18.35 -4.16 11.76
C VAL A 302 -17.47 -5.32 12.23
N VAL A 303 -16.28 -5.47 11.66
CA VAL A 303 -15.30 -6.50 12.03
C VAL A 303 -14.80 -6.26 13.46
N ALA A 304 -14.42 -5.02 13.79
CA ALA A 304 -14.01 -4.65 15.14
C ALA A 304 -15.12 -4.91 16.18
N PHE A 305 -16.37 -4.58 15.86
CA PHE A 305 -17.52 -4.86 16.71
C PHE A 305 -17.73 -6.37 16.87
N GLY A 306 -17.60 -7.16 15.79
CA GLY A 306 -17.64 -8.61 15.84
C GLY A 306 -16.63 -9.17 16.85
N PHE A 307 -15.38 -8.70 16.81
CA PHE A 307 -14.36 -9.10 17.80
C PHE A 307 -14.71 -8.67 19.24
N LEU A 308 -15.27 -7.48 19.43
CA LEU A 308 -15.73 -7.05 20.76
C LEU A 308 -16.88 -7.92 21.28
N VAL A 309 -17.82 -8.34 20.42
CA VAL A 309 -18.91 -9.26 20.80
C VAL A 309 -18.36 -10.62 21.24
N VAL A 310 -17.35 -11.14 20.52
CA VAL A 310 -16.63 -12.38 20.89
C VAL A 310 -16.03 -12.26 22.30
N LEU A 311 -15.30 -11.18 22.55
CA LEU A 311 -14.65 -10.93 23.84
C LEU A 311 -15.67 -10.76 24.96
N GLU A 312 -16.72 -9.97 24.76
CA GLU A 312 -17.78 -9.74 25.75
C GLU A 312 -18.54 -11.02 26.08
N ALA A 313 -18.84 -11.87 25.09
CA ALA A 313 -19.48 -13.16 25.33
C ALA A 313 -18.59 -14.07 26.21
N GLY A 314 -17.30 -14.16 25.89
CA GLY A 314 -16.35 -14.91 26.71
C GLY A 314 -16.24 -14.35 28.13
N LEU A 315 -16.11 -13.02 28.27
CA LEU A 315 -16.03 -12.36 29.56
C LEU A 315 -17.27 -12.61 30.41
N ARG A 316 -18.48 -12.44 29.86
CA ARG A 316 -19.74 -12.57 30.62
C ARG A 316 -20.01 -13.97 31.15
N THR A 317 -19.37 -14.99 30.58
CA THR A 317 -19.57 -16.41 30.97
C THR A 317 -19.38 -16.67 32.48
N PHE A 318 -18.40 -16.05 33.13
CA PHE A 318 -18.17 -16.21 34.58
C PHE A 318 -18.18 -14.90 35.37
N ARG A 319 -18.15 -13.75 34.68
CA ARG A 319 -17.93 -12.44 35.29
C ARG A 319 -18.96 -12.07 36.34
N HIS A 320 -20.24 -12.28 36.02
CA HIS A 320 -21.35 -11.88 36.87
C HIS A 320 -21.29 -12.58 38.24
N ASP A 321 -20.93 -13.86 38.27
CA ASP A 321 -20.83 -14.64 39.50
C ASP A 321 -19.56 -14.38 40.28
N GLN A 322 -18.49 -14.01 39.58
CA GLN A 322 -17.31 -13.51 40.26
C GLN A 322 -17.59 -12.20 41.00
N GLN A 323 -18.36 -11.28 40.41
CA GLN A 323 -18.72 -10.03 41.10
C GLN A 323 -19.63 -10.32 42.31
N GLN A 324 -20.67 -11.12 42.12
CA GLN A 324 -21.70 -11.36 43.14
C GLN A 324 -21.36 -12.45 44.18
N LEU A 325 -20.14 -13.00 44.18
CA LEU A 325 -19.77 -14.12 45.07
C LEU A 325 -20.61 -15.40 44.86
N ASN A 326 -21.40 -15.50 43.79
CA ASN A 326 -22.32 -16.63 43.57
C ASN A 326 -21.59 -17.99 43.50
N GLY A 327 -20.32 -18.02 43.09
CA GLY A 327 -19.51 -19.24 43.09
C GLY A 327 -19.45 -19.93 44.47
N LEU A 328 -19.24 -19.16 45.54
CA LEU A 328 -19.23 -19.69 46.91
C LEU A 328 -20.63 -20.17 47.30
N PHE A 329 -21.67 -19.41 46.94
CA PHE A 329 -23.06 -19.81 47.18
C PHE A 329 -23.38 -21.17 46.53
N TRP A 330 -22.98 -21.37 45.27
CA TRP A 330 -23.18 -22.64 44.57
C TRP A 330 -22.39 -23.78 45.20
N GLY A 331 -21.14 -23.52 45.62
CA GLY A 331 -20.32 -24.48 46.37
C GLY A 331 -20.99 -24.92 47.67
N HIS A 332 -21.51 -23.97 48.47
CA HIS A 332 -22.24 -24.28 49.71
C HIS A 332 -23.54 -25.05 49.49
N ARG A 333 -24.17 -24.91 48.31
CA ARG A 333 -25.38 -25.67 47.93
C ARG A 333 -25.07 -27.05 47.35
N GLY A 334 -23.81 -27.48 47.35
CA GLY A 334 -23.39 -28.79 46.82
C GLY A 334 -23.42 -28.86 45.29
N VAL A 335 -23.50 -27.72 44.59
CA VAL A 335 -23.48 -27.70 43.13
C VAL A 335 -22.04 -27.88 42.68
N SER A 336 -21.80 -28.92 41.89
CA SER A 336 -20.45 -29.17 41.38
C SER A 336 -19.99 -28.05 40.44
N ALA A 337 -18.73 -27.62 40.56
CA ALA A 337 -18.13 -26.64 39.65
C ALA A 337 -18.19 -27.10 38.17
N ALA A 338 -18.20 -28.42 37.92
CA ALA A 338 -18.35 -28.98 36.58
C ALA A 338 -19.75 -28.67 36.01
N SER A 339 -20.81 -28.85 36.80
CA SER A 339 -22.18 -28.52 36.41
C SER A 339 -22.37 -27.02 36.14
N VAL A 340 -21.71 -26.16 36.92
CA VAL A 340 -21.73 -24.71 36.68
C VAL A 340 -21.05 -24.37 35.36
N TRP A 341 -19.87 -24.95 35.09
CA TRP A 341 -19.14 -24.75 33.84
C TRP A 341 -19.97 -25.24 32.64
N THR A 342 -20.47 -26.48 32.66
CA THR A 342 -21.22 -27.07 31.54
C THR A 342 -22.57 -26.38 31.28
N ALA A 343 -23.17 -25.73 32.27
CA ALA A 343 -24.39 -24.94 32.06
C ALA A 343 -24.12 -23.60 31.35
N ARG A 344 -22.89 -23.08 31.42
CA ARG A 344 -22.55 -21.71 31.00
C ARG A 344 -21.88 -21.65 29.65
N VAL A 345 -20.80 -22.41 29.47
CA VAL A 345 -19.98 -22.35 28.27
C VAL A 345 -20.81 -22.60 27.02
N PRO A 346 -21.65 -23.67 26.96
CA PRO A 346 -22.45 -23.93 25.76
C PRO A 346 -23.49 -22.85 25.47
N VAL A 347 -24.04 -22.19 26.50
CA VAL A 347 -25.03 -21.11 26.31
C VAL A 347 -24.37 -19.90 25.67
N TRP A 348 -23.27 -19.43 26.25
CA TRP A 348 -22.57 -18.24 25.75
C TRP A 348 -21.87 -18.50 24.40
N LEU A 349 -21.30 -19.69 24.22
CA LEU A 349 -20.77 -20.13 22.93
C LEU A 349 -21.87 -20.24 21.87
N GLY A 350 -23.03 -20.82 22.22
CA GLY A 350 -24.17 -20.93 21.31
C GLY A 350 -24.73 -19.56 20.90
N VAL A 351 -24.82 -18.61 21.84
CA VAL A 351 -25.19 -17.22 21.53
C VAL A 351 -24.17 -16.57 20.61
N LEU A 352 -22.88 -16.77 20.86
CA LEU A 352 -21.83 -16.22 20.00
C LEU A 352 -21.91 -16.78 18.57
N VAL A 353 -21.99 -18.10 18.43
CA VAL A 353 -22.13 -18.76 17.13
C VAL A 353 -23.39 -18.27 16.41
N GLY A 354 -24.52 -18.17 17.12
CA GLY A 354 -25.76 -17.64 16.55
C GLY A 354 -25.65 -16.19 16.08
N LEU A 355 -24.97 -15.32 16.85
CA LEU A 355 -24.72 -13.94 16.46
C LEU A 355 -23.83 -13.89 15.22
N ILE A 356 -22.71 -14.62 15.18
CA ILE A 356 -21.78 -14.60 14.05
C ILE A 356 -22.43 -15.12 12.77
N LEU A 357 -23.20 -16.22 12.85
CA LEU A 357 -23.97 -16.72 11.71
C LEU A 357 -24.96 -15.67 11.19
N LEU A 358 -25.62 -14.94 12.09
CA LEU A 358 -26.52 -13.86 11.70
C LEU A 358 -25.76 -12.67 11.10
N MET A 359 -24.61 -12.28 11.66
CA MET A 359 -23.78 -11.21 11.11
C MET A 359 -23.32 -11.56 9.69
N ALA A 360 -22.83 -12.79 9.48
CA ALA A 360 -22.43 -13.29 8.17
C ALA A 360 -23.62 -13.35 7.19
N LEU A 361 -24.82 -13.73 7.65
CA LEU A 361 -26.04 -13.72 6.84
C LEU A 361 -26.45 -12.29 6.44
N MET A 362 -26.37 -11.34 7.38
CA MET A 362 -26.69 -9.94 7.11
C MET A 362 -25.67 -9.30 6.17
N GLU A 363 -24.38 -9.53 6.38
CA GLU A 363 -23.30 -9.08 5.49
C GLU A 363 -23.47 -9.66 4.09
N TYR A 364 -23.74 -10.97 3.97
CA TYR A 364 -24.05 -11.60 2.69
C TYR A 364 -25.27 -10.95 2.00
N SER A 365 -26.32 -10.63 2.76
CA SER A 365 -27.52 -9.98 2.22
C SER A 365 -27.24 -8.56 1.75
N VAL A 366 -26.46 -7.78 2.52
CA VAL A 366 -26.04 -6.42 2.13
C VAL A 366 -25.17 -6.48 0.88
N ALA A 367 -24.18 -7.39 0.84
CA ALA A 367 -23.33 -7.59 -0.33
C ALA A 367 -24.17 -7.92 -1.57
N GLN A 368 -25.15 -8.83 -1.48
CA GLN A 368 -26.02 -9.16 -2.61
C GLN A 368 -26.82 -7.96 -3.13
N ILE A 369 -27.31 -7.08 -2.24
CA ILE A 369 -28.05 -5.87 -2.63
C ILE A 369 -27.15 -4.85 -3.34
N PHE A 370 -25.88 -4.72 -2.93
CA PHE A 370 -24.96 -3.74 -3.53
C PHE A 370 -24.32 -4.21 -4.84
N PHE A 371 -23.97 -5.48 -4.91
CA PHE A 371 -23.23 -6.03 -6.06
C PHE A 371 -24.14 -6.44 -7.24
N SER A 372 -25.47 -6.47 -7.07
CA SER A 372 -26.38 -6.81 -8.18
C SER A 372 -26.53 -5.71 -9.24
N ASP A 373 -26.37 -4.43 -8.88
CA ASP A 373 -26.87 -3.32 -9.73
C ASP A 373 -25.87 -2.19 -10.04
N THR A 374 -24.62 -2.24 -9.57
CA THR A 374 -23.63 -1.16 -9.84
C THR A 374 -22.45 -1.63 -10.70
N PRO A 375 -22.58 -1.59 -12.05
CA PRO A 375 -21.42 -1.72 -12.92
C PRO A 375 -20.58 -0.42 -12.86
N SER A 376 -19.26 -0.56 -12.73
CA SER A 376 -18.22 0.36 -13.25
C SER A 376 -17.58 1.50 -12.41
N SER A 377 -17.84 1.70 -11.11
CA SER A 377 -17.05 2.72 -10.36
C SER A 377 -15.76 2.14 -9.74
N MET A 378 -14.63 2.85 -9.89
CA MET A 378 -13.26 2.46 -9.48
C MET A 378 -13.12 2.02 -8.02
N ASN A 379 -14.02 2.42 -7.11
CA ASN A 379 -13.99 1.94 -5.71
C ASN A 379 -14.39 0.47 -5.56
N SER A 380 -14.89 -0.16 -6.63
CA SER A 380 -15.04 -1.61 -6.70
C SER A 380 -13.70 -2.34 -6.78
N PHE A 381 -12.54 -1.70 -6.99
CA PHE A 381 -11.29 -2.44 -7.20
C PHE A 381 -10.78 -3.20 -5.96
N LEU A 382 -10.77 -2.56 -4.78
CA LEU A 382 -10.37 -3.23 -3.52
C LEU A 382 -11.41 -4.26 -3.06
N THR A 383 -12.69 -3.96 -3.24
CA THR A 383 -13.78 -4.87 -2.89
C THR A 383 -13.94 -6.02 -3.88
N HIS A 384 -13.76 -5.82 -5.19
CA HIS A 384 -13.65 -6.92 -6.16
C HIS A 384 -12.37 -7.71 -5.93
N HIS A 385 -11.25 -7.14 -5.49
CA HIS A 385 -10.08 -7.95 -5.17
C HIS A 385 -10.24 -8.73 -3.87
N ALA A 386 -10.87 -8.16 -2.84
CA ALA A 386 -11.21 -8.90 -1.63
C ALA A 386 -12.26 -9.98 -1.91
N VAL A 387 -13.31 -9.66 -2.67
CA VAL A 387 -14.38 -10.60 -3.06
C VAL A 387 -13.91 -11.64 -4.08
N ALA A 388 -13.04 -11.27 -5.04
CA ALA A 388 -12.42 -12.21 -5.97
C ALA A 388 -11.39 -13.08 -5.26
N ARG A 389 -10.63 -12.56 -4.28
CA ARG A 389 -9.82 -13.40 -3.38
C ARG A 389 -10.72 -14.31 -2.53
N TRP A 390 -11.85 -13.82 -2.02
CA TRP A 390 -12.84 -14.64 -1.32
C TRP A 390 -13.40 -15.77 -2.20
N GLN A 391 -13.61 -15.49 -3.48
CA GLN A 391 -14.07 -16.48 -4.44
C GLN A 391 -12.94 -17.44 -4.88
N GLN A 392 -11.71 -16.95 -5.05
CA GLN A 392 -10.57 -17.73 -5.55
C GLN A 392 -9.85 -18.57 -4.47
N GLN A 393 -9.69 -18.07 -3.24
CA GLN A 393 -9.07 -18.81 -2.13
C GLN A 393 -10.02 -19.87 -1.52
N GLY A 394 -11.22 -20.03 -2.08
CA GLY A 394 -12.22 -20.97 -1.58
C GLY A 394 -12.88 -20.46 -0.30
N ARG A 395 -14.21 -20.34 -0.35
CA ARG A 395 -15.08 -19.95 0.78
C ARG A 395 -14.80 -20.71 2.10
N ASN A 396 -14.17 -21.89 2.01
CA ASN A 396 -13.84 -22.73 3.15
C ASN A 396 -12.69 -22.17 4.00
N ASP A 397 -11.70 -21.50 3.43
CA ASP A 397 -10.50 -21.12 4.19
C ASP A 397 -10.75 -19.89 5.05
N ILE A 398 -11.43 -18.86 4.55
CA ILE A 398 -11.81 -17.69 5.37
C ILE A 398 -12.76 -18.09 6.50
N LEU A 399 -13.73 -18.97 6.24
CA LEU A 399 -14.62 -19.49 7.29
C LEU A 399 -13.83 -20.24 8.36
N ARG A 400 -12.79 -20.99 7.99
CA ARG A 400 -11.88 -21.63 8.95
C ARG A 400 -11.11 -20.58 9.76
N ILE A 401 -10.60 -19.54 9.12
CA ILE A 401 -9.83 -18.49 9.80
C ILE A 401 -10.68 -17.70 10.79
N VAL A 402 -11.80 -17.18 10.32
CA VAL A 402 -12.72 -16.40 11.13
C VAL A 402 -13.26 -17.25 12.28
N SER A 403 -13.67 -18.50 12.03
CA SER A 403 -14.17 -19.37 13.09
C SER A 403 -13.09 -19.71 14.13
N ALA A 404 -11.86 -19.97 13.70
CA ALA A 404 -10.76 -20.27 14.61
C ALA A 404 -10.41 -19.06 15.50
N VAL A 405 -10.27 -17.87 14.90
CA VAL A 405 -9.98 -16.62 15.61
C VAL A 405 -11.10 -16.25 16.59
N VAL A 406 -12.36 -16.38 16.16
CA VAL A 406 -13.54 -16.18 17.01
C VAL A 406 -13.53 -17.10 18.22
N LEU A 407 -13.31 -18.40 18.00
CA LEU A 407 -13.33 -19.38 19.09
C LEU A 407 -12.16 -19.17 20.05
N ALA A 408 -11.00 -18.77 19.53
CA ALA A 408 -9.82 -18.46 20.32
C ALA A 408 -10.07 -17.22 21.19
N GLY A 409 -10.61 -16.15 20.62
CA GLY A 409 -11.02 -14.95 21.35
C GLY A 409 -12.01 -15.25 22.47
N PHE A 410 -13.04 -16.06 22.19
CA PHE A 410 -14.02 -16.47 23.19
C PHE A 410 -13.38 -17.28 24.33
N ALA A 411 -12.61 -18.32 23.98
CA ALA A 411 -12.01 -19.23 24.96
C ALA A 411 -11.01 -18.49 25.87
N GLN A 412 -10.22 -17.58 25.30
CA GLN A 412 -9.28 -16.77 26.04
C GLN A 412 -9.97 -15.72 26.93
N ALA A 413 -10.98 -15.02 26.41
CA ALA A 413 -11.77 -14.07 27.19
C ALA A 413 -12.47 -14.74 28.38
N GLN A 414 -12.98 -15.96 28.16
CA GLN A 414 -13.55 -16.80 29.19
C GLN A 414 -12.52 -17.22 30.25
N LEU A 415 -11.33 -17.64 29.83
CA LEU A 415 -10.23 -18.00 30.73
C LEU A 415 -9.86 -16.82 31.64
N PHE A 416 -9.69 -15.63 31.06
CA PHE A 416 -9.38 -14.43 31.82
C PHE A 416 -10.52 -13.99 32.74
N SER A 417 -11.77 -14.14 32.32
CA SER A 417 -12.93 -13.94 33.19
C SER A 417 -12.92 -14.89 34.40
N ALA A 418 -12.51 -16.14 34.21
CA ALA A 418 -12.41 -17.11 35.29
C ALA A 418 -11.22 -16.84 36.23
N TRP A 419 -10.10 -16.33 35.72
CA TRP A 419 -8.88 -16.16 36.51
C TRP A 419 -8.76 -14.80 37.19
N ILE A 420 -9.28 -13.75 36.58
CA ILE A 420 -9.05 -12.36 36.99
C ILE A 420 -10.33 -11.74 37.56
N ARG A 421 -10.28 -11.44 38.85
CA ARG A 421 -11.43 -10.87 39.58
C ARG A 421 -11.77 -9.46 39.17
N LYS A 422 -10.82 -8.68 38.66
CA LYS A 422 -11.06 -7.28 38.27
C LYS A 422 -11.57 -7.24 36.82
N PRO A 423 -12.74 -6.63 36.55
CA PRO A 423 -13.40 -6.72 35.25
C PRO A 423 -12.54 -6.12 34.16
N VAL A 424 -12.04 -4.94 34.45
CA VAL A 424 -11.20 -4.15 33.56
C VAL A 424 -9.94 -4.91 33.17
N VAL A 425 -9.25 -5.52 34.15
CA VAL A 425 -8.00 -6.26 33.88
C VAL A 425 -8.29 -7.53 33.07
N ALA A 426 -9.40 -8.22 33.35
CA ALA A 426 -9.82 -9.38 32.57
C ALA A 426 -10.15 -9.01 31.12
N ALA A 427 -10.94 -7.95 30.91
CA ALA A 427 -11.31 -7.46 29.59
C ALA A 427 -10.10 -6.99 28.79
N PHE A 428 -9.20 -6.30 29.45
CA PHE A 428 -7.93 -5.86 28.89
C PHE A 428 -7.07 -7.05 28.42
N LEU A 429 -6.82 -8.04 29.29
CA LEU A 429 -6.01 -9.20 28.93
C LEU A 429 -6.69 -10.05 27.86
N ALA A 430 -8.02 -10.10 27.86
CA ALA A 430 -8.81 -10.70 26.78
C ALA A 430 -8.59 -9.99 25.43
N LEU A 431 -8.66 -8.66 25.40
CA LEU A 431 -8.38 -7.87 24.20
C LEU A 431 -6.93 -8.03 23.72
N ALA A 432 -5.97 -7.88 24.64
CA ALA A 432 -4.54 -7.97 24.32
C ALA A 432 -4.18 -9.35 23.75
N GLY A 433 -4.65 -10.43 24.37
CA GLY A 433 -4.38 -11.75 23.81
C GLY A 433 -5.19 -12.03 22.54
N MET A 434 -6.35 -11.41 22.32
CA MET A 434 -7.07 -11.53 21.05
C MET A 434 -6.28 -10.89 19.91
N ILE A 435 -5.71 -9.71 20.15
CA ILE A 435 -4.78 -9.07 19.20
C ILE A 435 -3.58 -10.00 18.95
N ALA A 436 -3.02 -10.60 19.99
CA ALA A 436 -1.91 -11.55 19.85
C ALA A 436 -2.31 -12.82 19.07
N VAL A 437 -3.52 -13.34 19.26
CA VAL A 437 -4.07 -14.49 18.52
C VAL A 437 -4.28 -14.13 17.06
N VAL A 438 -4.85 -12.97 16.76
CA VAL A 438 -5.03 -12.48 15.38
C VAL A 438 -3.67 -12.30 14.71
N ALA A 439 -2.72 -11.67 15.39
CA ALA A 439 -1.35 -11.49 14.88
C ALA A 439 -0.65 -12.84 14.67
N ALA A 440 -0.78 -13.77 15.62
CA ALA A 440 -0.21 -15.11 15.49
C ALA A 440 -0.88 -15.90 14.36
N ALA A 441 -2.20 -15.81 14.19
CA ALA A 441 -2.92 -16.47 13.10
C ALA A 441 -2.52 -15.90 11.74
N ALA A 442 -2.43 -14.57 11.62
CA ALA A 442 -1.95 -13.90 10.42
C ALA A 442 -0.48 -14.25 10.11
N TYR A 443 0.37 -14.32 11.14
CA TYR A 443 1.76 -14.76 10.99
C TYR A 443 1.85 -16.24 10.59
N CYS A 444 1.04 -17.11 11.17
CA CYS A 444 0.98 -18.52 10.79
C CYS A 444 0.52 -18.68 9.34
N GLU A 445 -0.49 -17.92 8.92
CA GLU A 445 -0.98 -17.90 7.54
C GLU A 445 0.07 -17.36 6.57
N TYR A 446 0.78 -16.29 6.94
CA TYR A 446 1.94 -15.79 6.18
C TYR A 446 3.02 -16.86 5.99
N LEU A 447 3.17 -17.75 6.96
CA LEU A 447 4.10 -18.88 6.93
C LEU A 447 3.54 -20.16 6.30
N GLY A 448 2.31 -20.14 5.79
CA GLY A 448 1.64 -21.33 5.23
C GLY A 448 1.22 -22.37 6.27
N ILE A 449 1.32 -22.08 7.57
CA ILE A 449 1.01 -23.03 8.63
C ILE A 449 -0.51 -23.19 8.77
N PRO A 450 -1.07 -24.42 8.64
CA PRO A 450 -2.49 -24.65 8.78
C PRO A 450 -3.00 -24.18 10.15
N GLN A 451 -4.02 -23.33 10.15
CA GLN A 451 -4.58 -22.79 11.40
C GLN A 451 -5.22 -23.87 12.29
N ALA A 452 -5.59 -25.01 11.71
CA ALA A 452 -5.98 -26.21 12.44
C ALA A 452 -4.91 -26.69 13.44
N MET A 453 -3.62 -26.43 13.16
CA MET A 453 -2.51 -26.85 14.01
C MET A 453 -2.07 -25.79 15.01
N THR A 454 -2.46 -24.53 14.82
CA THR A 454 -2.03 -23.42 15.66
C THR A 454 -3.17 -22.89 16.53
N VAL A 455 -4.25 -22.44 15.92
CA VAL A 455 -5.35 -21.77 16.64
C VAL A 455 -6.23 -22.77 17.40
N TRP A 456 -6.50 -23.96 16.85
CA TRP A 456 -7.37 -24.94 17.50
C TRP A 456 -6.78 -25.56 18.78
N PRO A 457 -5.50 -25.96 18.85
CA PRO A 457 -4.88 -26.36 20.10
C PRO A 457 -4.95 -25.26 21.16
N PHE A 458 -4.80 -23.99 20.76
CA PHE A 458 -4.97 -22.86 21.66
C PHE A 458 -6.38 -22.78 22.24
N VAL A 459 -7.42 -22.90 21.40
CA VAL A 459 -8.83 -22.96 21.83
C VAL A 459 -9.06 -24.09 22.84
N ILE A 460 -8.64 -25.31 22.48
CA ILE A 460 -8.84 -26.52 23.30
C ILE A 460 -8.15 -26.36 24.65
N ILE A 461 -6.91 -25.88 24.66
CA ILE A 461 -6.15 -25.71 25.91
C ILE A 461 -6.77 -24.60 26.77
N CYS A 462 -7.22 -23.49 26.19
CA CYS A 462 -7.91 -22.44 26.96
C CYS A 462 -9.19 -22.96 27.63
N LEU A 463 -10.03 -23.71 26.89
CA LEU A 463 -11.24 -24.34 27.43
C LEU A 463 -10.90 -25.37 28.51
N LEU A 464 -9.89 -26.21 28.28
CA LEU A 464 -9.41 -27.21 29.22
C LEU A 464 -8.88 -26.57 30.50
N LEU A 465 -8.07 -25.51 30.40
CA LEU A 465 -7.54 -24.77 31.56
C LEU A 465 -8.67 -24.15 32.38
N THR A 466 -9.66 -23.58 31.73
CA THR A 466 -10.85 -23.03 32.40
C THR A 466 -11.64 -24.12 33.12
N PHE A 467 -11.73 -25.32 32.53
CA PHE A 467 -12.37 -26.49 33.12
C PHE A 467 -11.57 -27.08 34.28
N VAL A 468 -10.25 -27.28 34.14
CA VAL A 468 -9.37 -27.85 35.18
C VAL A 468 -9.30 -26.93 36.40
N THR A 469 -9.22 -25.61 36.17
CA THR A 469 -9.16 -24.62 37.26
C THR A 469 -10.53 -24.31 37.90
N ARG A 470 -11.58 -25.07 37.56
CA ARG A 470 -12.97 -24.80 37.99
C ARG A 470 -13.22 -24.68 39.48
N ARG A 471 -12.60 -25.55 40.27
CA ARG A 471 -12.71 -25.49 41.73
C ARG A 471 -12.05 -24.23 42.28
N GLN A 472 -10.88 -23.87 41.76
CA GLN A 472 -10.09 -22.74 42.26
C GLN A 472 -10.80 -21.40 42.06
N TRP A 473 -11.42 -21.19 40.89
CA TRP A 473 -12.15 -19.95 40.65
C TRP A 473 -13.49 -19.89 41.37
N MET A 474 -14.13 -21.04 41.65
CA MET A 474 -15.35 -21.11 42.45
C MET A 474 -15.08 -20.83 43.94
N ASP A 475 -14.02 -21.44 44.50
CA ASP A 475 -13.65 -21.36 45.92
C ASP A 475 -12.84 -20.10 46.27
N ARG A 476 -12.51 -19.27 45.27
CA ARG A 476 -11.73 -18.03 45.43
C ARG A 476 -10.38 -18.22 46.13
N GLN A 477 -9.75 -19.39 46.01
CA GLN A 477 -8.41 -19.57 46.53
C GLN A 477 -7.42 -18.75 45.71
N SER A 478 -6.74 -17.80 46.35
CA SER A 478 -5.64 -17.03 45.76
C SER A 478 -4.38 -17.26 46.59
N SER A 479 -3.67 -18.34 46.29
CA SER A 479 -2.31 -18.55 46.80
C SER A 479 -1.30 -18.23 45.70
N LEU A 480 -0.09 -17.81 46.08
CA LEU A 480 1.01 -17.61 45.11
C LEU A 480 1.27 -18.87 44.29
N ARG A 481 1.11 -20.06 44.88
CA ARG A 481 1.22 -21.34 44.18
C ARG A 481 0.19 -21.48 43.06
N ILE A 482 -1.07 -21.08 43.30
CA ILE A 482 -2.13 -21.11 42.29
C ILE A 482 -1.84 -20.10 41.17
N VAL A 483 -1.36 -18.90 41.51
CA VAL A 483 -0.98 -17.90 40.51
C VAL A 483 0.19 -18.41 39.66
N ALA A 484 1.25 -18.93 40.28
CA ALA A 484 2.39 -19.51 39.58
C ALA A 484 1.97 -20.69 38.68
N ALA A 485 1.09 -21.57 39.16
CA ALA A 485 0.58 -22.69 38.35
C ALA A 485 -0.23 -22.20 37.13
N ARG A 486 -1.05 -21.14 37.28
CA ARG A 486 -1.78 -20.52 36.18
C ARG A 486 -0.84 -19.89 35.16
N THR A 487 0.16 -19.14 35.62
CA THR A 487 1.17 -18.54 34.74
C THR A 487 1.98 -19.61 34.02
N ALA A 488 2.44 -20.64 34.72
CA ALA A 488 3.14 -21.78 34.11
C ALA A 488 2.28 -22.49 33.06
N SER A 489 0.97 -22.63 33.29
CA SER A 489 0.05 -23.20 32.30
C SER A 489 -0.04 -22.38 31.02
N LEU A 490 -0.01 -21.05 31.12
CA LEU A 490 0.03 -20.16 29.94
C LEU A 490 1.38 -20.23 29.22
N VAL A 491 2.49 -20.30 29.97
CA VAL A 491 3.82 -20.44 29.37
C VAL A 491 3.94 -21.77 28.61
N VAL A 492 3.47 -22.87 29.21
CA VAL A 492 3.43 -24.18 28.54
C VAL A 492 2.58 -24.12 27.28
N LEU A 493 1.43 -23.45 27.32
CA LEU A 493 0.58 -23.23 26.13
C LEU A 493 1.35 -22.49 25.01
N CYS A 494 2.02 -21.38 25.34
CA CYS A 494 2.83 -20.64 24.37
C CYS A 494 3.99 -21.49 23.82
N LEU A 495 4.66 -22.27 24.67
CA LEU A 495 5.75 -23.16 24.25
C LEU A 495 5.25 -24.29 23.36
N CYS A 496 4.08 -24.88 23.64
CA CYS A 496 3.50 -25.92 22.78
C CYS A 496 3.12 -25.37 21.39
N LEU A 497 2.58 -24.15 21.32
CA LEU A 497 2.28 -23.49 20.04
C LEU A 497 3.56 -23.16 19.27
N TRP A 498 4.57 -22.64 19.97
CA TRP A 498 5.88 -22.36 19.38
C TRP A 498 6.57 -23.64 18.91
N MET A 499 6.56 -24.71 19.70
CA MET A 499 7.11 -26.01 19.28
C MET A 499 6.32 -26.59 18.11
N GLY A 500 4.99 -26.53 18.11
CA GLY A 500 4.15 -27.03 17.01
C GLY A 500 4.43 -26.31 15.70
N THR A 501 4.56 -24.98 15.73
CA THR A 501 4.94 -24.17 14.56
C THR A 501 6.36 -24.47 14.07
N ASN A 502 7.32 -24.67 14.98
CA ASN A 502 8.69 -25.04 14.58
C ASN A 502 8.80 -26.48 14.06
N ILE A 503 8.10 -27.44 14.67
CA ILE A 503 8.06 -28.83 14.20
C ILE A 503 7.44 -28.86 12.79
N TRP A 504 6.32 -28.16 12.60
CA TRP A 504 5.67 -28.06 11.30
C TRP A 504 6.62 -27.49 10.23
N ARG A 505 7.27 -26.36 10.54
CA ARG A 505 8.31 -25.80 9.66
C ARG A 505 9.42 -26.78 9.35
N ALA A 506 9.91 -27.52 10.35
CA ALA A 506 10.95 -28.52 10.17
C ALA A 506 10.47 -29.74 9.34
N THR A 507 9.17 -30.03 9.30
CA THR A 507 8.61 -31.15 8.54
C THR A 507 8.15 -30.77 7.14
N GLU A 508 7.67 -29.54 6.92
CA GLU A 508 7.04 -29.12 5.67
C GLU A 508 7.95 -28.25 4.79
N VAL A 509 8.96 -27.58 5.37
CA VAL A 509 10.07 -27.04 4.58
C VAL A 509 11.10 -28.19 4.48
N PRO A 510 11.10 -29.02 3.41
CA PRO A 510 12.26 -29.87 3.17
C PRO A 510 13.42 -28.91 3.08
N ASP A 511 14.38 -29.05 4.01
CA ASP A 511 15.54 -28.19 4.13
C ASP A 511 16.18 -28.07 2.75
N VAL A 512 15.88 -26.96 2.05
CA VAL A 512 16.38 -26.70 0.69
C VAL A 512 17.89 -26.60 0.77
N GLY A 513 18.44 -26.21 1.93
CA GLY A 513 19.85 -26.32 2.27
C GLY A 513 20.36 -27.77 2.36
N SER A 514 19.54 -28.75 2.75
CA SER A 514 19.92 -30.18 2.73
C SER A 514 19.85 -30.80 1.33
N LEU A 515 18.95 -30.34 0.46
CA LEU A 515 18.85 -30.78 -0.94
C LEU A 515 19.86 -30.08 -1.83
N ALA A 516 20.09 -28.78 -1.61
CA ALA A 516 21.14 -27.99 -2.24
C ALA A 516 22.53 -28.40 -1.73
N SER A 517 22.71 -28.70 -0.44
CA SER A 517 23.97 -29.30 0.04
C SER A 517 24.14 -30.71 -0.49
N ARG A 518 23.10 -31.53 -0.65
CA ARG A 518 23.22 -32.84 -1.33
C ARG A 518 23.50 -32.72 -2.83
N SER A 519 23.07 -31.66 -3.51
CA SER A 519 23.40 -31.41 -4.91
C SER A 519 24.79 -30.75 -5.08
N LEU A 520 25.22 -29.91 -4.14
CA LEU A 520 26.56 -29.31 -4.06
C LEU A 520 27.61 -30.30 -3.51
N THR A 521 27.22 -31.31 -2.73
CA THR A 521 28.04 -32.48 -2.41
C THR A 521 27.82 -33.64 -3.37
N SER A 522 27.07 -33.45 -4.47
CA SER A 522 27.27 -34.35 -5.59
C SER A 522 28.74 -34.21 -5.97
N GLN A 523 29.49 -35.31 -5.84
CA GLN A 523 30.93 -35.37 -6.06
C GLN A 523 31.31 -35.14 -7.54
N ASP A 524 30.48 -34.43 -8.31
CA ASP A 524 30.77 -34.08 -9.69
C ASP A 524 31.53 -32.74 -9.70
N PRO A 525 32.87 -32.76 -9.79
CA PRO A 525 33.70 -31.55 -9.73
C PRO A 525 33.35 -30.54 -10.82
N ASN A 526 32.67 -30.96 -11.88
CA ASN A 526 32.23 -30.09 -12.97
C ASN A 526 31.14 -29.13 -12.51
N VAL A 527 30.16 -29.56 -11.70
CA VAL A 527 29.05 -28.71 -11.26
C VAL A 527 29.54 -27.62 -10.31
N ALA A 528 30.47 -27.95 -9.41
CA ALA A 528 31.10 -26.99 -8.51
C ALA A 528 32.05 -26.02 -9.24
N ALA A 529 32.68 -26.46 -10.34
CA ALA A 529 33.49 -25.59 -11.18
C ALA A 529 32.63 -24.58 -11.97
N ILE A 530 31.48 -25.03 -12.50
CA ILE A 530 30.54 -24.20 -13.26
C ILE A 530 29.89 -23.13 -12.38
N ALA A 531 29.49 -23.48 -11.15
CA ALA A 531 28.91 -22.53 -10.20
C ALA A 531 29.87 -21.40 -9.77
N ARG A 532 31.19 -21.58 -9.97
CA ARG A 532 32.22 -20.58 -9.67
C ARG A 532 32.66 -19.75 -10.87
N MET A 533 32.18 -20.08 -12.08
CA MET A 533 32.54 -19.34 -13.29
C MET A 533 31.80 -18.00 -13.32
N THR A 534 32.51 -16.92 -13.64
CA THR A 534 31.85 -15.65 -13.98
C THR A 534 31.01 -15.82 -15.26
N PRO A 535 30.00 -14.96 -15.52
CA PRO A 535 29.20 -15.06 -16.75
C PRO A 535 30.04 -15.15 -18.03
N ASP A 536 31.15 -14.41 -18.11
CA ASP A 536 32.11 -14.47 -19.22
C ASP A 536 32.88 -15.80 -19.30
N GLN A 537 33.23 -16.38 -18.14
CA GLN A 537 33.88 -17.69 -18.08
C GLN A 537 32.91 -18.81 -18.44
N LEU A 538 31.64 -18.72 -18.04
CA LEU A 538 30.57 -19.60 -18.49
C LEU A 538 30.45 -19.52 -20.02
N LEU A 539 30.28 -18.31 -20.55
CA LEU A 539 30.16 -18.00 -21.97
C LEU A 539 31.34 -18.56 -22.81
N LYS A 540 32.58 -18.45 -22.30
CA LYS A 540 33.79 -19.04 -22.92
C LYS A 540 33.88 -20.56 -22.76
N HIS A 541 33.62 -21.08 -21.57
CA HIS A 541 33.72 -22.51 -21.25
C HIS A 541 32.76 -23.36 -22.10
N TYR A 542 31.59 -22.83 -22.43
CA TYR A 542 30.60 -23.54 -23.22
C TYR A 542 30.74 -23.38 -24.73
N GLY A 543 31.77 -22.70 -25.25
CA GLY A 543 32.04 -22.62 -26.69
C GLY A 543 30.92 -21.95 -27.50
N TYR A 544 30.20 -20.99 -26.92
CA TYR A 544 29.13 -20.26 -27.63
C TYR A 544 29.68 -19.34 -28.75
N PHE A 545 31.00 -19.08 -28.75
CA PHE A 545 31.65 -18.10 -29.64
C PHE A 545 32.48 -18.68 -30.78
N GLN A 546 32.84 -19.97 -30.74
CA GLN A 546 33.89 -20.49 -31.62
C GLN A 546 33.51 -20.63 -33.11
N GLY A 547 32.27 -20.31 -33.51
CA GLY A 547 31.84 -20.33 -34.92
C GLY A 547 31.58 -18.95 -35.56
N ALA A 548 31.46 -17.88 -34.77
CA ALA A 548 31.04 -16.56 -35.26
C ALA A 548 32.09 -15.45 -35.06
N GLU A 549 33.17 -15.73 -34.34
CA GLU A 549 34.24 -14.74 -34.03
C GLU A 549 35.08 -14.30 -35.25
N SER A 550 34.93 -14.93 -36.42
CA SER A 550 35.74 -14.62 -37.61
C SER A 550 35.09 -13.69 -38.63
N THR A 551 33.83 -13.27 -38.45
CA THR A 551 33.20 -12.33 -39.40
C THR A 551 33.52 -10.88 -39.00
N GLU A 552 33.85 -10.06 -39.99
CA GLU A 552 34.17 -8.63 -39.80
C GLU A 552 33.07 -7.89 -39.02
N TRP A 553 31.81 -8.28 -39.25
CA TRP A 553 30.64 -7.75 -38.57
C TRP A 553 30.60 -8.06 -37.06
N ALA A 554 30.97 -9.28 -36.63
CA ALA A 554 31.02 -9.62 -35.20
C ALA A 554 32.14 -8.83 -34.48
N GLN A 555 33.27 -8.64 -35.18
CA GLN A 555 34.37 -7.81 -34.70
C GLN A 555 34.00 -6.32 -34.62
N ALA A 556 33.11 -5.84 -35.50
CA ALA A 556 32.57 -4.48 -35.43
C ALA A 556 31.71 -4.28 -34.16
N TRP A 557 30.77 -5.19 -33.86
CA TRP A 557 29.99 -5.13 -32.60
C TRP A 557 30.87 -5.21 -31.34
N GLN A 558 31.92 -6.04 -31.35
CA GLN A 558 32.86 -6.10 -30.23
C GLN A 558 33.63 -4.79 -30.06
N ARG A 559 34.08 -4.16 -31.16
CA ARG A 559 34.74 -2.84 -31.11
C ARG A 559 33.80 -1.74 -30.62
N PHE A 560 32.58 -1.72 -31.13
CA PHE A 560 31.54 -0.80 -30.66
C PHE A 560 31.32 -0.94 -29.15
N TYR A 561 31.14 -2.17 -28.66
CA TYR A 561 30.91 -2.42 -27.25
C TYR A 561 32.12 -2.07 -26.37
N ALA A 562 33.33 -2.38 -26.83
CA ALA A 562 34.56 -2.00 -26.11
C ALA A 562 34.71 -0.47 -26.00
N ALA A 563 34.24 0.29 -27.00
CA ALA A 563 34.19 1.74 -26.95
C ALA A 563 33.08 2.25 -26.02
N ALA A 564 31.85 1.72 -26.15
CA ALA A 564 30.67 2.14 -25.40
C ALA A 564 30.72 1.81 -23.89
N SER A 565 31.24 0.63 -23.54
CA SER A 565 31.38 0.19 -22.13
C SER A 565 32.37 1.02 -21.33
N ARG A 566 33.34 1.67 -21.98
CA ARG A 566 34.27 2.59 -21.31
C ARG A 566 33.65 3.95 -21.01
N THR A 567 32.50 4.26 -21.63
CA THR A 567 31.86 5.58 -21.58
C THR A 567 30.60 5.60 -20.73
N MET A 568 29.92 4.45 -20.59
CA MET A 568 28.74 4.34 -19.73
C MET A 568 29.14 3.77 -18.37
N SER A 569 29.00 4.60 -17.33
CA SER A 569 29.06 4.12 -15.94
C SER A 569 27.94 3.09 -15.72
N PRO A 570 28.18 1.98 -14.99
CA PRO A 570 27.13 1.04 -14.62
C PRO A 570 25.99 1.66 -13.80
N ASP A 571 26.19 2.87 -13.24
CA ASP A 571 25.19 3.63 -12.47
C ASP A 571 24.32 4.59 -13.32
N PHE A 572 24.31 4.45 -14.65
CA PHE A 572 23.61 5.38 -15.53
C PHE A 572 22.08 5.23 -15.43
N GLU A 573 21.42 6.15 -14.73
CA GLU A 573 19.95 6.24 -14.72
C GLU A 573 19.41 6.71 -16.08
N PRO A 574 18.52 5.95 -16.75
CA PRO A 574 17.99 6.27 -18.08
C PRO A 574 17.25 7.61 -18.17
N THR A 575 16.76 8.13 -17.03
CA THR A 575 15.83 9.26 -16.95
C THR A 575 16.51 10.64 -17.02
N LEU A 576 17.84 10.73 -16.87
CA LEU A 576 18.57 12.00 -16.79
C LEU A 576 19.75 12.07 -17.77
N ALA A 577 19.58 11.51 -18.97
CA ALA A 577 20.60 11.51 -20.01
C ALA A 577 20.93 12.93 -20.50
N ARG A 578 21.74 13.67 -19.73
CA ARG A 578 22.70 14.59 -20.34
C ARG A 578 23.59 13.69 -21.19
N ILE A 579 23.49 13.85 -22.51
CA ILE A 579 24.26 13.11 -23.50
C ILE A 579 25.75 13.28 -23.16
N TYR A 580 26.32 12.32 -22.44
CA TYR A 580 27.74 12.30 -22.15
C TYR A 580 28.42 11.78 -23.41
N LEU A 581 29.01 12.71 -24.17
CA LEU A 581 29.84 12.35 -25.31
C LEU A 581 31.13 11.70 -24.79
N PRO A 582 31.53 10.53 -25.33
CA PRO A 582 32.86 9.97 -25.14
C PRO A 582 33.95 10.98 -25.51
N GLY A 583 35.17 10.76 -25.03
CA GLY A 583 36.33 11.42 -25.64
C GLY A 583 36.42 11.09 -27.14
N ASP A 584 36.86 12.04 -27.97
CA ASP A 584 36.80 11.98 -29.44
C ASP A 584 37.34 10.66 -30.04
N ALA A 585 38.40 10.08 -29.44
CA ALA A 585 38.99 8.82 -29.91
C ALA A 585 38.07 7.60 -29.73
N GLN A 586 37.33 7.53 -28.62
CA GLN A 586 36.39 6.45 -28.34
C GLN A 586 35.11 6.63 -29.16
N LEU A 587 34.68 7.89 -29.31
CA LEU A 587 33.55 8.25 -30.18
C LEU A 587 33.81 7.81 -31.62
N ASN A 588 34.96 8.16 -32.19
CA ASN A 588 35.31 7.79 -33.56
C ASN A 588 35.44 6.27 -33.73
N MET A 589 36.02 5.56 -32.76
CA MET A 589 36.09 4.09 -32.80
C MET A 589 34.70 3.44 -32.77
N ALA A 590 33.77 3.98 -31.98
CA ALA A 590 32.39 3.51 -31.95
C ALA A 590 31.67 3.80 -33.27
N LEU A 591 31.85 4.99 -33.84
CA LEU A 591 31.25 5.39 -35.11
C LEU A 591 31.76 4.54 -36.27
N ASP A 592 33.07 4.32 -36.37
CA ASP A 592 33.68 3.46 -37.40
C ASP A 592 33.11 2.03 -37.33
N ALA A 593 32.88 1.53 -36.12
CA ALA A 593 32.26 0.23 -35.91
C ALA A 593 30.78 0.21 -36.33
N LEU A 594 30.00 1.25 -36.01
CA LEU A 594 28.60 1.37 -36.43
C LEU A 594 28.45 1.53 -37.94
N ASP A 595 29.32 2.32 -38.58
CA ASP A 595 29.35 2.47 -40.04
C ASP A 595 29.66 1.13 -40.72
N GLN A 596 30.56 0.32 -40.14
CA GLN A 596 30.82 -1.05 -40.61
C GLN A 596 29.66 -2.01 -40.39
N ILE A 597 28.91 -1.87 -39.28
CA ILE A 597 27.69 -2.65 -39.02
C ILE A 597 26.61 -2.32 -40.04
N LEU A 598 26.42 -1.04 -40.35
CA LEU A 598 25.43 -0.57 -41.33
C LEU A 598 25.79 -0.93 -42.77
N ALA A 599 27.08 -0.98 -43.10
CA ALA A 599 27.55 -1.38 -44.43
C ALA A 599 27.50 -2.91 -44.66
N ALA A 600 27.49 -3.70 -43.59
CA ALA A 600 27.34 -5.15 -43.66
C ALA A 600 25.86 -5.49 -43.92
N ASP A 601 25.54 -5.77 -45.18
CA ASP A 601 24.20 -6.05 -45.72
C ASP A 601 23.22 -6.69 -44.72
N SER A 602 22.09 -6.03 -44.47
CA SER A 602 21.23 -6.21 -43.30
C SER A 602 20.43 -7.52 -43.26
N GLU A 603 20.38 -8.27 -44.37
CA GLU A 603 19.51 -9.46 -44.46
C GLU A 603 20.04 -10.70 -43.70
N PHE A 604 21.32 -10.74 -43.28
CA PHE A 604 21.88 -11.99 -42.72
C PHE A 604 22.74 -11.85 -41.45
N SER A 605 23.02 -10.64 -40.98
CA SER A 605 23.94 -10.44 -39.86
C SER A 605 23.17 -10.34 -38.54
N ARG A 606 23.03 -11.49 -37.87
CA ARG A 606 22.32 -11.75 -36.60
C ARG A 606 23.12 -11.30 -35.38
N LEU A 607 22.60 -10.45 -34.46
CA LEU A 607 23.34 -9.89 -33.28
C LEU A 607 24.24 -10.94 -32.60
N PRO A 608 25.48 -10.59 -32.18
CA PRO A 608 26.34 -11.58 -31.54
C PRO A 608 25.62 -12.15 -30.30
N PRO A 609 25.70 -13.47 -30.04
CA PRO A 609 24.87 -14.12 -29.01
C PRO A 609 24.94 -13.50 -27.62
N GLN A 610 26.09 -12.92 -27.25
CA GLN A 610 26.29 -12.20 -25.99
C GLN A 610 25.35 -11.00 -25.80
N TYR A 611 24.85 -10.41 -26.88
CA TYR A 611 23.92 -9.28 -26.85
C TYR A 611 22.46 -9.70 -27.01
N ARG A 612 22.22 -10.95 -27.43
CA ARG A 612 20.89 -11.56 -27.59
C ARG A 612 20.41 -12.32 -26.36
N VAL A 613 21.18 -12.36 -25.29
CA VAL A 613 20.65 -12.96 -24.08
C VAL A 613 19.61 -12.01 -23.46
N PRO A 614 18.44 -12.52 -23.04
CA PRO A 614 17.35 -11.69 -22.51
C PRO A 614 17.77 -10.86 -21.28
N TRP A 615 18.76 -11.37 -20.55
CA TRP A 615 19.35 -10.79 -19.34
C TRP A 615 20.57 -9.91 -19.61
N SER A 616 20.88 -9.58 -20.86
CA SER A 616 21.94 -8.61 -21.12
C SER A 616 21.46 -7.24 -20.60
N HIS A 617 22.08 -6.77 -19.52
CA HIS A 617 21.95 -5.39 -19.02
C HIS A 617 22.56 -4.36 -19.95
N HIS A 618 23.00 -4.80 -21.12
CA HIS A 618 23.57 -3.93 -22.09
C HIS A 618 22.43 -3.07 -22.62
N TYR A 619 22.41 -1.84 -22.14
CA TYR A 619 21.69 -0.68 -22.65
C TYR A 619 22.17 -0.37 -24.09
N LEU A 620 22.14 -1.38 -24.96
CA LEU A 620 22.70 -1.34 -26.30
C LEU A 620 21.95 -0.31 -27.15
N PRO A 621 20.59 -0.23 -27.13
CA PRO A 621 19.89 0.87 -27.79
C PRO A 621 20.33 2.23 -27.26
N VAL A 622 20.35 2.39 -25.93
CA VAL A 622 20.81 3.64 -25.28
C VAL A 622 22.20 4.06 -25.74
N SER A 623 23.13 3.10 -25.82
CA SER A 623 24.51 3.32 -26.22
C SER A 623 24.60 3.75 -27.68
N VAL A 624 23.92 3.03 -28.57
CA VAL A 624 23.89 3.32 -30.01
C VAL A 624 23.32 4.71 -30.26
N THR A 625 22.14 4.98 -29.71
CA THR A 625 21.43 6.24 -29.93
C THR A 625 22.17 7.41 -29.29
N SER A 626 22.68 7.28 -28.07
CA SER A 626 23.42 8.37 -27.41
C SER A 626 24.68 8.77 -28.17
N ILE A 627 25.41 7.79 -28.72
CA ILE A 627 26.63 8.01 -29.51
C ILE A 627 26.29 8.69 -30.83
N LEU A 628 25.31 8.18 -31.58
CA LEU A 628 24.93 8.71 -32.89
C LEU A 628 24.24 10.07 -32.78
N VAL A 629 23.31 10.25 -31.84
CA VAL A 629 22.65 11.55 -31.58
C VAL A 629 23.65 12.58 -31.08
N GLY A 630 24.55 12.19 -30.17
CA GLY A 630 25.60 13.07 -29.68
C GLY A 630 26.51 13.54 -30.83
N LYS A 631 26.92 12.62 -31.72
CA LYS A 631 27.70 12.98 -32.90
C LYS A 631 26.92 13.88 -33.85
N ALA A 632 25.65 13.56 -34.10
CA ALA A 632 24.78 14.35 -34.93
C ALA A 632 24.68 15.79 -34.41
N GLN A 633 24.54 15.98 -33.10
CA GLN A 633 24.52 17.30 -32.48
C GLN A 633 25.86 18.04 -32.65
N GLN A 634 26.99 17.35 -32.50
CA GLN A 634 28.32 17.94 -32.77
C GLN A 634 28.45 18.39 -34.23
N GLU A 635 28.00 17.57 -35.18
CA GLU A 635 28.04 17.88 -36.62
C GLU A 635 27.12 19.04 -36.97
N PHE A 636 25.93 19.09 -36.37
CA PHE A 636 24.98 20.20 -36.52
C PHE A 636 25.58 21.53 -36.05
N LEU A 637 26.20 21.53 -34.87
CA LEU A 637 26.88 22.69 -34.29
C LEU A 637 28.11 23.11 -35.11
N SER A 638 28.80 22.15 -35.74
CA SER A 638 29.93 22.41 -36.66
C SER A 638 29.50 22.95 -38.04
N GLY A 639 28.20 23.09 -38.26
CA GLY A 639 27.62 23.59 -39.50
C GLY A 639 27.46 22.56 -40.62
N GLN A 640 27.32 21.28 -40.26
CA GLN A 640 27.10 20.16 -41.18
C GLN A 640 25.72 19.51 -40.94
N PRO A 641 24.61 20.22 -41.16
CA PRO A 641 23.27 19.74 -40.80
C PRO A 641 22.82 18.51 -41.59
N ARG A 642 23.30 18.35 -42.83
CA ARG A 642 23.05 17.14 -43.63
C ARG A 642 23.61 15.89 -42.95
N ARG A 643 24.89 15.93 -42.55
CA ARG A 643 25.53 14.80 -41.86
C ARG A 643 24.89 14.53 -40.50
N ALA A 644 24.53 15.59 -39.77
CA ALA A 644 23.77 15.45 -38.54
C ALA A 644 22.44 14.70 -38.75
N ALA A 645 21.68 15.05 -39.79
CA ALA A 645 20.45 14.36 -40.14
C ALA A 645 20.70 12.90 -40.57
N GLU A 646 21.72 12.64 -41.38
CA GLU A 646 22.15 11.29 -41.77
C GLU A 646 22.49 10.44 -40.53
N ARG A 647 23.25 10.99 -39.55
CA ARG A 647 23.57 10.31 -38.28
C ARG A 647 22.34 10.02 -37.41
N ALA A 648 21.35 10.91 -37.39
CA ALA A 648 20.10 10.66 -36.67
C ALA A 648 19.26 9.56 -37.37
N ILE A 649 19.24 9.50 -38.70
CA ILE A 649 18.58 8.41 -39.45
C ILE A 649 19.30 7.08 -39.21
N GLN A 650 20.64 7.07 -39.16
CA GLN A 650 21.40 5.87 -38.82
C GLN A 650 21.05 5.33 -37.42
N ALA A 651 20.78 6.22 -36.45
CA ALA A 651 20.32 5.82 -35.12
C ALA A 651 18.96 5.12 -35.19
N VAL A 652 18.01 5.67 -35.95
CA VAL A 652 16.70 5.05 -36.20
C VAL A 652 16.84 3.67 -36.86
N GLN A 653 17.73 3.54 -37.86
CA GLN A 653 17.99 2.27 -38.54
C GLN A 653 18.51 1.20 -37.58
N LEU A 654 19.49 1.56 -36.75
CA LEU A 654 20.09 0.62 -35.80
C LEU A 654 19.14 0.29 -34.64
N ASP A 655 18.38 1.24 -34.11
CA ASP A 655 17.38 0.97 -33.08
C ASP A 655 16.29 0.02 -33.58
N ARG A 656 15.86 0.15 -34.83
CA ARG A 656 14.94 -0.82 -35.46
C ARG A 656 15.56 -2.19 -35.66
N TYR A 657 16.83 -2.25 -36.07
CA TYR A 657 17.56 -3.51 -36.12
C TYR A 657 17.63 -4.16 -34.72
N LEU A 658 17.88 -3.37 -33.66
CA LEU A 658 17.87 -3.86 -32.28
C LEU A 658 16.47 -4.29 -31.81
N GLN A 659 15.40 -3.63 -32.25
CA GLN A 659 14.03 -4.09 -32.01
C GLN A 659 13.76 -5.44 -32.68
N HIS A 660 14.21 -5.61 -33.93
CA HIS A 660 14.09 -6.87 -34.66
C HIS A 660 14.84 -7.99 -33.95
N GLU A 661 15.99 -7.69 -33.35
CA GLU A 661 16.90 -8.64 -32.70
C GLU A 661 16.65 -8.80 -31.19
N ALA A 662 15.72 -8.03 -30.63
CA ALA A 662 15.39 -8.06 -29.21
C ALA A 662 14.88 -9.45 -28.80
N THR A 663 15.33 -9.91 -27.65
CA THR A 663 14.96 -11.22 -27.08
C THR A 663 14.13 -11.10 -25.81
N SER A 664 13.97 -9.87 -25.32
CA SER A 664 13.09 -9.49 -24.22
C SER A 664 12.30 -8.23 -24.57
N TRP A 665 11.12 -8.09 -23.96
CA TRP A 665 10.29 -6.89 -24.15
C TRP A 665 10.95 -5.62 -23.64
N ASN A 666 11.82 -5.71 -22.62
CA ASN A 666 12.57 -4.56 -22.14
C ASN A 666 13.57 -4.07 -23.19
N GLN A 667 14.34 -4.97 -23.81
CA GLN A 667 15.26 -4.62 -24.90
C GLN A 667 14.50 -3.96 -26.06
N TRP A 668 13.37 -4.55 -26.43
CA TRP A 668 12.50 -4.01 -27.46
C TRP A 668 11.95 -2.62 -27.09
N LEU A 669 11.39 -2.46 -25.89
CA LEU A 669 10.81 -1.20 -25.43
C LEU A 669 11.86 -0.09 -25.33
N TYR A 670 13.06 -0.42 -24.86
CA TYR A 670 14.18 0.53 -24.89
C TYR A 670 14.48 0.94 -26.33
N ALA A 671 14.65 -0.02 -27.25
CA ALA A 671 14.92 0.31 -28.64
C ALA A 671 13.82 1.16 -29.30
N VAL A 672 12.54 0.96 -28.94
CA VAL A 672 11.44 1.84 -29.39
C VAL A 672 11.54 3.24 -28.79
N ASN A 673 11.79 3.36 -27.48
CA ASN A 673 11.91 4.66 -26.82
C ASN A 673 13.11 5.47 -27.34
N TYR A 674 14.21 4.81 -27.68
CA TYR A 674 15.38 5.47 -28.23
C TYR A 674 15.24 5.76 -29.74
N GLU A 675 14.48 4.96 -30.49
CA GLU A 675 14.03 5.33 -31.84
C GLU A 675 13.20 6.63 -31.80
N ASN A 676 12.25 6.73 -30.86
CA ASN A 676 11.44 7.95 -30.65
C ASN A 676 12.34 9.16 -30.39
N PHE A 677 13.35 8.98 -29.54
CA PHE A 677 14.34 10.02 -29.26
C PHE A 677 15.13 10.43 -30.52
N ALA A 678 15.63 9.47 -31.31
CA ALA A 678 16.36 9.75 -32.54
C ALA A 678 15.51 10.48 -33.59
N LEU A 679 14.26 10.06 -33.79
CA LEU A 679 13.30 10.72 -34.69
C LEU A 679 13.03 12.16 -34.25
N SER A 680 12.87 12.36 -32.95
CA SER A 680 12.64 13.68 -32.38
C SER A 680 13.85 14.61 -32.61
N VAL A 681 15.08 14.09 -32.47
CA VAL A 681 16.31 14.83 -32.80
C VAL A 681 16.41 15.15 -34.30
N LEU A 682 16.09 14.18 -35.17
CA LEU A 682 16.08 14.38 -36.62
C LEU A 682 15.15 15.52 -37.02
N GLN A 683 13.94 15.58 -36.45
CA GLN A 683 13.00 16.68 -36.68
C GLN A 683 13.60 18.06 -36.36
N ARG A 684 14.49 18.17 -35.36
CA ARG A 684 15.21 19.44 -35.07
C ARG A 684 16.08 19.84 -36.24
N PHE A 685 16.87 18.91 -36.77
CA PHE A 685 17.82 19.17 -37.85
C PHE A 685 17.12 19.53 -39.15
N LEU A 686 15.95 18.93 -39.43
CA LEU A 686 15.17 19.19 -40.64
C LEU A 686 14.69 20.65 -40.75
N SER A 687 14.58 21.38 -39.64
CA SER A 687 14.17 22.79 -39.65
C SER A 687 15.25 23.76 -40.13
N ASP A 688 16.50 23.31 -40.31
CA ASP A 688 17.62 24.15 -40.67
C ASP A 688 17.58 24.61 -42.15
N ASP A 689 17.75 25.91 -42.38
CA ASP A 689 17.71 26.53 -43.71
C ASP A 689 18.89 26.16 -44.62
N ARG A 690 19.94 25.56 -44.07
CA ARG A 690 21.11 25.07 -44.84
C ARG A 690 20.86 23.73 -45.51
N LEU A 691 19.78 23.01 -45.20
CA LEU A 691 19.38 21.79 -45.90
C LEU A 691 18.67 22.14 -47.21
N THR A 692 19.22 21.66 -48.34
CA THR A 692 18.64 21.86 -49.67
C THR A 692 17.46 20.88 -49.93
N ASP A 693 16.65 21.14 -50.97
CA ASP A 693 15.58 20.19 -51.37
C ASP A 693 16.16 18.82 -51.75
N ASP A 694 17.32 18.79 -52.43
CA ASP A 694 18.01 17.54 -52.79
C ASP A 694 18.48 16.78 -51.54
N ASP A 695 19.00 17.48 -50.51
CA ASP A 695 19.36 16.86 -49.24
C ASP A 695 18.13 16.26 -48.54
N LEU A 696 17.03 17.02 -48.49
CA LEU A 696 15.79 16.57 -47.88
C LEU A 696 15.18 15.39 -48.64
N GLN A 697 15.29 15.34 -49.97
CA GLN A 697 14.89 14.18 -50.77
C GLN A 697 15.71 12.94 -50.43
N ALA A 698 17.03 13.08 -50.34
CA ALA A 698 17.92 11.98 -49.97
C ALA A 698 17.63 11.47 -48.55
N LEU A 699 17.38 12.38 -47.59
CA LEU A 699 16.99 12.03 -46.23
C LEU A 699 15.62 11.33 -46.20
N GLN A 700 14.67 11.74 -47.04
CA GLN A 700 13.37 11.08 -47.16
C GLN A 700 13.51 9.63 -47.66
N GLU A 701 14.35 9.43 -48.68
CA GLU A 701 14.62 8.09 -49.22
C GLU A 701 15.28 7.20 -48.15
N GLN A 702 16.32 7.70 -47.47
CA GLN A 702 16.98 6.99 -46.38
C GLN A 702 16.04 6.67 -45.21
N LEU A 703 15.18 7.63 -44.82
CA LEU A 703 14.20 7.42 -43.75
C LEU A 703 13.14 6.40 -44.19
N SER A 704 12.69 6.39 -45.44
CA SER A 704 11.71 5.40 -45.91
C SER A 704 12.28 3.98 -45.93
N ILE A 705 13.55 3.81 -46.28
CA ILE A 705 14.29 2.55 -46.16
C ILE A 705 14.41 2.16 -44.67
N ALA A 706 14.79 3.10 -43.81
CA ALA A 706 14.87 2.88 -42.36
C ALA A 706 13.50 2.50 -41.77
N THR A 707 12.42 3.10 -42.28
CA THR A 707 11.08 3.00 -41.73
C THR A 707 10.22 1.86 -42.29
N GLY A 708 10.78 0.98 -43.12
CA GLY A 708 10.12 -0.18 -43.75
C GLY A 708 9.31 -1.12 -42.83
N THR A 709 8.54 -2.03 -43.44
CA THR A 709 7.43 -2.80 -42.83
C THR A 709 7.71 -3.35 -41.43
N TRP A 710 6.88 -2.90 -40.47
CA TRP A 710 6.92 -3.32 -39.07
C TRP A 710 6.51 -4.79 -38.87
N SER A 711 7.39 -5.59 -38.26
CA SER A 711 7.10 -6.97 -37.81
C SER A 711 7.54 -7.26 -36.37
N ALA A 712 7.86 -6.23 -35.58
CA ALA A 712 8.70 -6.35 -34.39
C ALA A 712 8.10 -7.20 -33.25
N GLY A 713 6.79 -7.15 -33.00
CA GLY A 713 6.16 -7.92 -31.93
C GLY A 713 6.28 -9.44 -32.10
N MET A 714 6.23 -9.95 -33.34
CA MET A 714 6.41 -11.37 -33.62
C MET A 714 7.89 -11.78 -33.54
N ASN A 715 8.82 -10.87 -33.82
CA ASN A 715 10.25 -11.15 -33.81
C ASN A 715 10.78 -11.30 -32.38
N VAL A 716 10.30 -10.52 -31.40
CA VAL A 716 10.70 -10.68 -29.98
C VAL A 716 10.36 -12.09 -29.48
N MET A 717 9.14 -12.54 -29.78
CA MET A 717 8.70 -13.89 -29.41
C MET A 717 9.47 -14.97 -30.17
N ALA A 718 9.65 -14.82 -31.48
CA ALA A 718 10.37 -15.77 -32.31
C ALA A 718 11.86 -15.88 -31.92
N ASN A 719 12.53 -14.75 -31.68
CA ASN A 719 13.93 -14.73 -31.26
C ASN A 719 14.10 -15.24 -29.83
N GLY A 720 13.20 -14.88 -28.93
CA GLY A 720 13.13 -15.47 -27.59
C GLY A 720 12.96 -16.99 -27.66
N GLU A 721 12.07 -17.48 -28.52
CA GLU A 721 11.86 -18.92 -28.75
C GLU A 721 13.11 -19.61 -29.31
N VAL A 722 13.80 -19.02 -30.28
CA VAL A 722 15.05 -19.55 -30.84
C VAL A 722 16.16 -19.59 -29.79
N VAL A 723 16.31 -18.54 -28.97
CA VAL A 723 17.30 -18.53 -27.88
C VAL A 723 16.96 -19.60 -26.86
N TRP A 724 15.70 -19.70 -26.44
CA TRP A 724 15.27 -20.74 -25.51
C TRP A 724 15.42 -22.14 -26.09
N GLU A 725 15.11 -22.35 -27.36
CA GLU A 725 15.27 -23.64 -28.03
C GLU A 725 16.75 -24.02 -28.12
N GLN A 726 17.65 -23.08 -28.40
CA GLN A 726 19.09 -23.32 -28.39
C GLN A 726 19.62 -23.64 -26.98
N LEU A 727 19.15 -22.93 -25.96
CA LEU A 727 19.45 -23.25 -24.57
C LEU A 727 18.92 -24.66 -24.23
N LEU A 728 17.67 -24.97 -24.57
CA LEU A 728 17.05 -26.28 -24.31
C LEU A 728 17.73 -27.42 -25.04
N LEU A 729 18.09 -27.24 -26.32
CA LEU A 729 18.81 -28.22 -27.12
C LEU A 729 20.20 -28.52 -26.56
N ARG A 730 20.85 -27.52 -25.95
CA ARG A 730 22.21 -27.65 -25.40
C ARG A 730 22.24 -28.09 -23.93
N TYR A 731 21.18 -27.83 -23.17
CA TYR A 731 21.09 -28.09 -21.72
C TYR A 731 19.99 -29.09 -21.31
N GLY A 732 19.35 -29.77 -22.28
CA GLY A 732 18.12 -30.57 -22.10
C GLY A 732 18.08 -31.43 -20.84
N TYR A 733 19.16 -32.14 -20.50
CA TYR A 733 19.20 -32.98 -19.30
C TYR A 733 19.10 -32.20 -17.97
N LEU A 734 19.77 -31.05 -17.84
CA LEU A 734 19.76 -30.23 -16.62
C LEU A 734 18.46 -29.43 -16.48
N TRP A 735 17.94 -28.94 -17.61
CA TRP A 735 16.66 -28.26 -17.63
C TRP A 735 15.50 -29.22 -17.35
N ASP A 736 15.53 -30.42 -17.94
CA ASP A 736 14.53 -31.45 -17.67
C ASP A 736 14.55 -31.87 -16.19
N ARG A 737 15.72 -31.95 -15.55
CA ARG A 737 15.83 -32.29 -14.11
C ARG A 737 15.40 -31.16 -13.17
N TYR A 738 15.76 -29.92 -13.49
CA TYR A 738 15.29 -28.72 -12.77
C TYR A 738 13.75 -28.59 -12.87
N ARG A 739 13.21 -28.90 -14.04
CA ARG A 739 11.79 -28.85 -14.33
C ARG A 739 11.02 -30.03 -13.76
N GLU A 740 11.58 -31.23 -13.76
CA GLU A 740 11.03 -32.41 -13.09
C GLU A 740 10.95 -32.16 -11.58
N LEU A 741 11.97 -31.54 -10.98
CA LEU A 741 11.94 -31.09 -9.59
C LEU A 741 10.86 -30.03 -9.35
N GLN A 742 10.74 -28.99 -10.18
CA GLN A 742 9.70 -27.97 -10.02
C GLN A 742 8.27 -28.50 -10.25
N VAL A 743 8.05 -29.30 -11.30
CA VAL A 743 6.72 -29.84 -11.64
C VAL A 743 6.26 -30.87 -10.61
N THR A 744 7.18 -31.71 -10.11
CA THR A 744 6.85 -32.70 -9.06
C THR A 744 6.53 -32.01 -7.75
N HIS A 745 7.26 -30.95 -7.38
CA HIS A 745 6.98 -30.18 -6.18
C HIS A 745 5.64 -29.43 -6.27
N HIS A 746 5.35 -28.84 -7.44
CA HIS A 746 4.15 -28.01 -7.67
C HIS A 746 2.83 -28.81 -7.75
N LEU A 747 2.87 -30.00 -8.36
CA LEU A 747 1.68 -30.86 -8.48
C LEU A 747 1.36 -31.62 -7.19
N LEU A 748 2.38 -31.92 -6.37
CA LEU A 748 2.20 -32.52 -5.05
C LEU A 748 1.58 -31.52 -4.06
N ASP A 749 2.07 -30.29 -4.00
CA ASP A 749 1.59 -29.28 -3.04
C ASP A 749 0.21 -28.73 -3.38
N ARG A 750 -0.10 -28.51 -4.67
CA ARG A 750 -1.32 -27.77 -5.06
C ARG A 750 -2.53 -28.65 -5.35
N TYR A 751 -2.31 -29.89 -5.78
CA TYR A 751 -3.40 -30.78 -6.22
C TYR A 751 -3.40 -32.16 -5.56
N GLY A 752 -2.31 -32.58 -4.90
CA GLY A 752 -2.20 -33.92 -4.30
C GLY A 752 -2.23 -35.07 -5.32
N ILE A 753 -2.00 -34.77 -6.61
CA ILE A 753 -2.09 -35.75 -7.70
C ILE A 753 -0.68 -36.21 -8.07
N VAL A 754 -0.30 -37.37 -7.56
CA VAL A 754 1.05 -37.97 -7.72
C VAL A 754 1.31 -38.51 -9.15
N GLN A 755 0.28 -38.68 -9.99
CA GLN A 755 0.39 -39.50 -11.21
C GLN A 755 0.67 -38.75 -12.53
N TRP A 756 0.75 -37.42 -12.53
CA TRP A 756 0.92 -36.63 -13.76
C TRP A 756 2.36 -36.45 -14.28
N PRO A 757 3.43 -36.42 -13.45
CA PRO A 757 4.79 -36.17 -13.95
C PRO A 757 5.26 -37.21 -14.98
N SER A 758 4.97 -38.50 -14.74
CA SER A 758 5.34 -39.57 -15.66
C SER A 758 4.63 -39.46 -17.01
N ALA A 759 3.36 -39.03 -17.04
CA ALA A 759 2.60 -38.86 -18.28
C ALA A 759 3.16 -37.72 -19.16
N ILE A 760 3.68 -36.63 -18.57
CA ILE A 760 4.31 -35.52 -19.32
C ILE A 760 5.70 -35.94 -19.82
N ILE A 761 6.43 -36.76 -19.05
CA ILE A 761 7.73 -37.33 -19.43
C ILE A 761 7.58 -38.42 -20.50
N GLU A 762 6.41 -39.06 -20.60
CA GLU A 762 6.10 -40.03 -21.67
C GLU A 762 5.52 -39.37 -22.93
N GLN A 763 5.05 -38.12 -22.87
CA GLN A 763 4.62 -37.36 -24.05
C GLN A 763 5.75 -37.16 -25.05
N ASN A 764 5.43 -37.23 -26.35
CA ASN A 764 6.39 -36.90 -27.39
C ASN A 764 6.88 -35.45 -27.22
N ARG A 765 8.10 -35.18 -27.69
CA ARG A 765 8.79 -33.88 -27.53
C ARG A 765 7.91 -32.67 -27.85
N PHE A 766 7.08 -32.74 -28.89
CA PHE A 766 6.23 -31.64 -29.34
C PHE A 766 5.03 -31.41 -28.41
N GLU A 767 4.36 -32.48 -27.99
CA GLU A 767 3.26 -32.38 -27.01
C GLU A 767 3.78 -31.96 -25.64
N ARG A 768 4.95 -32.46 -25.24
CA ARG A 768 5.61 -32.04 -24.01
C ARG A 768 5.89 -30.55 -24.04
N ILE A 769 6.50 -30.04 -25.12
CA ILE A 769 6.75 -28.60 -25.29
C ILE A 769 5.44 -27.79 -25.26
N ARG A 770 4.35 -28.30 -25.87
CA ARG A 770 3.02 -27.64 -25.86
C ARG A 770 2.37 -27.62 -24.47
N THR A 771 2.37 -28.74 -23.76
CA THR A 771 1.85 -28.87 -22.39
C THR A 771 2.64 -27.98 -21.44
N LEU A 772 3.95 -27.91 -21.64
CA LEU A 772 4.87 -27.07 -20.90
C LEU A 772 4.76 -25.58 -21.25
N ARG A 773 4.30 -25.22 -22.46
CA ARG A 773 3.87 -23.86 -22.83
C ARG A 773 2.57 -23.47 -22.12
N LEU A 774 1.61 -24.38 -22.04
CA LEU A 774 0.33 -24.17 -21.35
C LEU A 774 0.49 -24.05 -19.82
N LEU A 775 1.33 -24.88 -19.20
CA LEU A 775 1.62 -24.79 -17.77
C LEU A 775 2.41 -23.52 -17.41
N ARG A 776 3.26 -23.03 -18.33
CA ARG A 776 3.98 -21.76 -18.18
C ARG A 776 3.07 -20.53 -18.28
N LEU A 777 2.02 -20.61 -19.10
CA LEU A 777 0.97 -19.58 -19.19
C LEU A 777 0.04 -19.55 -17.95
N LEU A 778 0.02 -20.62 -17.15
CA LEU A 778 -0.87 -20.77 -15.99
C LEU A 778 -0.20 -20.46 -14.64
N ASN A 779 1.13 -20.28 -14.57
CA ASN A 779 1.86 -20.23 -13.31
C ASN A 779 2.54 -18.87 -13.03
N ASP A 780 1.74 -17.83 -12.77
CA ASP A 780 2.22 -16.43 -12.60
C ASP A 780 1.96 -15.80 -11.22
N GLN A 781 1.64 -16.59 -10.18
CA GLN A 781 1.50 -16.08 -8.80
C GLN A 781 2.76 -16.23 -7.92
N GLU A 782 3.88 -16.70 -8.46
CA GLU A 782 4.96 -17.29 -7.65
C GLU A 782 6.24 -16.44 -7.52
N LYS A 783 6.38 -15.31 -8.22
CA LYS A 783 7.65 -14.54 -8.20
C LYS A 783 7.94 -13.85 -6.87
N SER A 784 6.93 -13.46 -6.09
CA SER A 784 7.14 -12.87 -4.75
C SER A 784 7.65 -13.89 -3.73
N TRP A 785 7.26 -15.16 -3.87
CA TRP A 785 7.75 -16.26 -3.03
C TRP A 785 9.14 -16.72 -3.44
N GLN A 786 9.42 -16.80 -4.75
CA GLN A 786 10.73 -17.23 -5.26
C GLN A 786 11.85 -16.23 -4.94
N ALA A 787 11.60 -14.91 -4.99
CA ALA A 787 12.57 -13.90 -4.55
C ALA A 787 12.89 -14.00 -3.04
N THR A 788 11.94 -14.45 -2.23
CA THR A 788 12.10 -14.58 -0.77
C THR A 788 12.81 -15.87 -0.39
N ALA A 789 12.54 -16.98 -1.11
CA ALA A 789 13.23 -18.25 -0.94
C ALA A 789 14.69 -18.21 -1.45
N LEU A 790 14.96 -17.49 -2.54
CA LEU A 790 16.31 -17.36 -3.11
C LEU A 790 17.24 -16.47 -2.28
N ARG A 791 16.72 -15.43 -1.61
CA ARG A 791 17.51 -14.61 -0.66
C ARG A 791 18.07 -15.38 0.54
N GLN A 792 17.54 -16.58 0.82
CA GLN A 792 18.05 -17.43 1.89
C GLN A 792 19.23 -18.31 1.45
N ASP A 793 19.46 -18.50 0.14
CA ASP A 793 20.53 -19.33 -0.40
C ASP A 793 21.74 -18.47 -0.85
N GLY A 794 22.43 -17.91 0.15
CA GLY A 794 23.34 -16.75 0.04
C GLY A 794 24.59 -16.86 -0.84
N SER A 795 24.79 -17.94 -1.59
CA SER A 795 25.94 -18.06 -2.53
C SER A 795 25.57 -17.89 -4.00
N ASN A 796 24.35 -18.26 -4.40
CA ASN A 796 23.85 -18.13 -5.77
C ASN A 796 22.62 -17.22 -5.89
N ALA A 797 22.06 -16.78 -4.76
CA ALA A 797 21.00 -15.77 -4.70
C ALA A 797 21.24 -14.56 -5.60
N PRO A 798 22.44 -13.95 -5.65
CA PRO A 798 22.65 -12.77 -6.49
C PRO A 798 22.53 -13.11 -7.97
N ILE A 799 23.02 -14.26 -8.43
CA ILE A 799 23.02 -14.63 -9.85
C ILE A 799 21.61 -15.04 -10.30
N ILE A 800 20.85 -15.74 -9.46
CA ILE A 800 19.49 -16.21 -9.76
C ILE A 800 18.45 -15.11 -9.53
N GLU A 801 18.56 -14.31 -8.46
CA GLU A 801 17.74 -13.11 -8.25
C GLU A 801 18.00 -12.09 -9.37
N HIS A 802 19.26 -11.92 -9.78
CA HIS A 802 19.60 -11.15 -10.97
C HIS A 802 19.04 -11.79 -12.24
N TRP A 803 19.15 -13.11 -12.45
CA TRP A 803 18.54 -13.80 -13.60
C TRP A 803 17.02 -13.62 -13.66
N LEU A 804 16.31 -13.75 -12.54
CA LEU A 804 14.85 -13.59 -12.45
C LEU A 804 14.41 -12.12 -12.59
N GLN A 805 15.21 -11.17 -12.09
CA GLN A 805 14.99 -9.73 -12.30
C GLN A 805 15.30 -9.28 -13.73
N THR A 806 16.11 -10.04 -14.48
CA THR A 806 16.63 -9.68 -15.82
C THR A 806 16.03 -10.50 -16.95
N THR A 807 15.33 -11.59 -16.62
CA THR A 807 14.43 -12.32 -17.52
C THR A 807 12.95 -12.06 -17.21
N PRO A 808 12.45 -10.81 -17.08
CA PRO A 808 11.05 -10.60 -17.28
C PRO A 808 10.79 -10.81 -18.78
N PHE A 809 10.45 -12.05 -19.14
CA PHE A 809 9.86 -12.35 -20.45
C PHE A 809 8.50 -11.66 -20.63
N MET A 810 8.02 -10.99 -19.58
CA MET A 810 7.16 -9.82 -19.55
C MET A 810 7.33 -9.21 -18.14
N PRO A 811 7.44 -7.87 -17.96
CA PRO A 811 7.39 -7.26 -16.63
C PRO A 811 6.12 -7.69 -15.87
N ASP A 812 6.19 -7.89 -14.55
CA ASP A 812 5.03 -8.32 -13.76
C ASP A 812 3.83 -7.35 -13.88
N ASP A 813 4.13 -6.08 -14.19
CA ASP A 813 3.16 -5.00 -14.45
C ASP A 813 2.40 -5.18 -15.78
N LEU A 814 2.95 -5.94 -16.74
CA LEU A 814 2.36 -6.15 -18.07
C LEU A 814 1.49 -7.41 -18.16
N TYR A 815 1.54 -8.33 -17.18
CA TYR A 815 0.76 -9.58 -17.22
C TYR A 815 -0.31 -9.71 -16.12
N MET A 816 -0.14 -9.08 -14.95
CA MET A 816 -1.22 -8.98 -13.94
C MET A 816 -2.40 -8.10 -14.39
N ALA A 817 -2.24 -7.39 -15.52
CA ALA A 817 -3.30 -6.66 -16.16
C ALA A 817 -3.50 -7.15 -17.59
N ASN A 818 -4.37 -8.17 -17.75
CA ASN A 818 -4.91 -8.55 -19.05
C ASN A 818 -5.61 -7.36 -19.76
N HIS A 819 -5.89 -6.28 -19.02
CA HIS A 819 -6.40 -5.00 -19.50
C HIS A 819 -5.32 -4.03 -20.01
N TRP A 820 -4.02 -4.35 -19.92
CA TRP A 820 -2.96 -3.48 -20.44
C TRP A 820 -2.53 -3.98 -21.83
N LEU A 821 -2.45 -5.29 -22.05
CA LEU A 821 -2.29 -5.83 -23.42
C LEU A 821 -3.51 -5.62 -24.32
N THR A 822 -4.69 -5.34 -23.74
CA THR A 822 -5.94 -5.13 -24.49
C THR A 822 -6.65 -3.82 -24.19
N GLY A 823 -6.11 -3.00 -23.28
CA GLY A 823 -6.63 -1.67 -22.98
C GLY A 823 -5.69 -0.62 -23.51
N ARG A 824 -6.29 0.44 -24.07
CA ARG A 824 -5.65 1.53 -24.81
C ARG A 824 -4.43 2.20 -24.15
N ASP A 825 -4.16 1.93 -22.87
CA ASP A 825 -3.22 2.69 -22.04
C ASP A 825 -1.94 1.92 -21.64
N SER A 826 -1.59 0.77 -22.27
CA SER A 826 -0.31 0.13 -21.89
C SER A 826 0.91 0.91 -22.37
N PRO A 827 2.01 0.94 -21.60
CA PRO A 827 3.27 1.58 -22.00
C PRO A 827 3.83 1.03 -23.32
N MET A 828 3.57 -0.25 -23.61
CA MET A 828 3.99 -0.89 -24.85
C MET A 828 3.15 -0.42 -26.04
N GLU A 829 1.83 -0.42 -25.91
CA GLU A 829 0.95 0.10 -26.96
C GLU A 829 1.16 1.60 -27.15
N GLN A 830 1.36 2.35 -26.06
CA GLN A 830 1.69 3.77 -26.09
C GLN A 830 3.03 4.01 -26.80
N ALA A 831 4.12 3.33 -26.43
CA ALA A 831 5.42 3.48 -27.09
C ALA A 831 5.35 3.13 -28.57
N PHE A 832 4.58 2.10 -28.93
CA PHE A 832 4.33 1.68 -30.31
C PHE A 832 3.57 2.74 -31.11
N ARG A 833 2.45 3.24 -30.56
CA ARG A 833 1.64 4.30 -31.18
C ARG A 833 2.46 5.56 -31.37
N THR A 834 3.13 6.00 -30.30
CA THR A 834 4.05 7.14 -30.32
C THR A 834 5.11 7.00 -31.40
N CYS A 835 5.73 5.83 -31.55
CA CYS A 835 6.77 5.64 -32.56
C CYS A 835 6.21 5.72 -33.97
N GLY A 836 5.06 5.08 -34.24
CA GLY A 836 4.40 5.18 -35.54
C GLY A 836 3.93 6.60 -35.86
N GLU A 837 3.50 7.37 -34.87
CA GLU A 837 3.14 8.79 -35.01
C GLU A 837 4.36 9.66 -35.28
N LEU A 838 5.46 9.48 -34.54
CA LEU A 838 6.69 10.24 -34.73
C LEU A 838 7.35 9.97 -36.08
N GLN A 839 7.35 8.72 -36.56
CA GLN A 839 7.84 8.39 -37.90
C GLN A 839 7.04 9.14 -38.99
N ARG A 840 5.70 9.08 -38.90
CA ARG A 840 4.81 9.77 -39.82
C ARG A 840 4.97 11.29 -39.75
N ALA A 841 5.01 11.86 -38.55
CA ALA A 841 5.25 13.28 -38.34
C ALA A 841 6.60 13.73 -38.92
N THR A 842 7.65 12.91 -38.78
CA THR A 842 8.97 13.18 -39.36
C THR A 842 8.93 13.17 -40.88
N ALA A 843 8.27 12.18 -41.51
CA ALA A 843 8.10 12.14 -42.96
C ALA A 843 7.33 13.36 -43.48
N VAL A 844 6.24 13.75 -42.81
CA VAL A 844 5.47 14.97 -43.13
C VAL A 844 6.33 16.23 -42.95
N ALA A 845 7.14 16.31 -41.90
CA ALA A 845 8.06 17.43 -41.68
C ALA A 845 9.08 17.55 -42.83
N ILE A 846 9.65 16.44 -43.31
CA ILE A 846 10.54 16.44 -44.49
C ILE A 846 9.79 16.99 -45.71
N ALA A 847 8.60 16.47 -46.03
CA ALA A 847 7.83 16.93 -47.18
C ALA A 847 7.41 18.41 -47.08
N LEU A 848 7.05 18.89 -45.89
CA LEU A 848 6.76 20.31 -45.65
C LEU A 848 7.97 21.20 -45.91
N GLN A 849 9.16 20.78 -45.45
CA GLN A 849 10.38 21.53 -45.71
C GLN A 849 10.75 21.52 -47.18
N ARG A 850 10.61 20.37 -47.87
CA ARG A 850 10.80 20.28 -49.33
C ARG A 850 9.87 21.22 -50.09
N TYR A 851 8.58 21.21 -49.75
CA TYR A 851 7.60 22.13 -50.32
C TYR A 851 8.04 23.59 -50.09
N ARG A 852 8.44 23.95 -48.86
CA ARG A 852 8.94 25.30 -48.54
C ARG A 852 10.17 25.68 -49.37
N ARG A 853 11.15 24.80 -49.52
CA ARG A 853 12.37 25.08 -50.30
C ARG A 853 12.04 25.29 -51.78
N ARG A 854 11.09 24.53 -52.32
CA ARG A 854 10.70 24.61 -53.73
C ARG A 854 9.80 25.79 -54.05
N HIS A 855 8.87 26.13 -53.16
CA HIS A 855 7.83 27.12 -53.40
C HIS A 855 7.99 28.43 -52.61
N GLY A 856 8.98 28.52 -51.73
CA GLY A 856 9.25 29.68 -50.86
C GLY A 856 8.23 29.87 -49.72
N LYS A 857 7.22 29.00 -49.61
CA LYS A 857 6.14 29.05 -48.62
C LYS A 857 5.68 27.64 -48.27
N PHE A 858 5.06 27.45 -47.11
CA PHE A 858 4.41 26.18 -46.77
C PHE A 858 3.10 25.98 -47.55
N PRO A 859 2.67 24.73 -47.79
CA PRO A 859 1.42 24.47 -48.49
C PRO A 859 0.23 24.89 -47.62
N THR A 860 -0.83 25.39 -48.23
CA THR A 860 -2.08 25.74 -47.51
C THR A 860 -2.85 24.53 -47.02
N SER A 861 -2.56 23.33 -47.54
CA SER A 861 -3.16 22.06 -47.16
C SER A 861 -2.14 20.93 -47.23
N LEU A 862 -2.19 19.99 -46.28
CA LEU A 862 -1.32 18.80 -46.28
C LEU A 862 -1.52 17.92 -47.53
N LEU A 863 -2.68 17.99 -48.20
CA LEU A 863 -2.96 17.23 -49.42
C LEU A 863 -1.98 17.54 -50.57
N HIS A 864 -1.40 18.74 -50.57
CA HIS A 864 -0.40 19.13 -51.57
C HIS A 864 0.94 18.40 -51.39
N LEU A 865 1.18 17.75 -50.24
CA LEU A 865 2.41 16.98 -49.99
C LEU A 865 2.44 15.65 -50.76
N SER A 866 1.36 15.27 -51.45
CA SER A 866 1.29 14.05 -52.26
C SER A 866 2.30 14.03 -53.40
N GLU A 867 2.70 15.21 -53.88
CA GLU A 867 3.75 15.36 -54.91
C GLU A 867 5.14 14.92 -54.42
N PHE A 868 5.35 14.83 -53.10
CA PHE A 868 6.60 14.39 -52.48
C PHE A 868 6.58 12.91 -52.07
N GLY A 869 5.68 12.10 -52.63
CA GLY A 869 5.70 10.64 -52.43
C GLY A 869 5.18 10.17 -51.07
N ILE A 870 4.50 11.03 -50.31
CA ILE A 870 3.69 10.60 -49.17
C ILE A 870 2.33 10.14 -49.73
N PRO A 871 1.99 8.83 -49.68
CA PRO A 871 0.68 8.37 -50.16
C PRO A 871 -0.44 9.09 -49.39
N SER A 872 -1.53 9.47 -50.08
CA SER A 872 -2.67 10.13 -49.44
C SER A 872 -3.28 9.33 -48.28
N GLU A 873 -3.15 8.00 -48.31
CA GLU A 873 -3.55 7.09 -47.22
C GLU A 873 -2.67 7.25 -45.98
N SER A 874 -1.38 7.58 -46.14
CA SER A 874 -0.49 7.93 -45.03
C SER A 874 -0.69 9.37 -44.52
N MET A 875 -1.47 10.18 -45.25
CA MET A 875 -1.93 11.52 -44.83
C MET A 875 -3.32 11.52 -44.16
N ASP A 876 -4.06 10.40 -44.16
CA ASP A 876 -5.26 10.21 -43.31
C ASP A 876 -4.79 9.96 -41.87
N ILE A 877 -4.16 10.99 -41.29
CA ILE A 877 -3.50 10.93 -39.98
C ILE A 877 -4.57 11.19 -38.93
N ARG A 878 -5.47 10.22 -38.79
CA ARG A 878 -6.33 10.16 -37.61
C ARG A 878 -5.44 9.74 -36.45
N ASP A 879 -5.38 10.59 -35.45
CA ASP A 879 -4.94 10.17 -34.12
C ASP A 879 -5.83 8.99 -33.70
N TRP A 880 -5.18 7.89 -33.32
CA TRP A 880 -5.84 6.61 -33.04
C TRP A 880 -6.79 6.70 -31.85
N ASP A 881 -6.59 7.67 -30.95
CA ASP A 881 -7.44 7.87 -29.77
C ASP A 881 -8.55 8.90 -29.97
N SER A 882 -8.33 9.98 -30.74
CA SER A 882 -9.32 11.05 -30.90
C SER A 882 -10.13 10.99 -32.21
N GLU A 883 -9.84 10.06 -33.12
CA GLU A 883 -10.38 10.02 -34.51
C GLU A 883 -10.12 11.30 -35.32
N ASN A 884 -9.43 12.29 -34.77
CA ASN A 884 -9.21 13.60 -35.39
C ASN A 884 -7.93 13.63 -36.21
N LEU A 885 -7.96 14.37 -37.31
CA LEU A 885 -6.80 14.64 -38.16
C LEU A 885 -5.73 15.45 -37.40
N LEU A 886 -4.44 15.27 -37.75
CA LEU A 886 -3.38 16.22 -37.36
C LEU A 886 -3.86 17.65 -37.60
N GLY A 887 -3.69 18.50 -36.60
CA GLY A 887 -3.88 19.92 -36.79
C GLY A 887 -2.73 20.51 -37.57
N TYR A 888 -3.04 21.33 -38.58
CA TYR A 888 -2.04 21.99 -39.41
C TYR A 888 -2.43 23.45 -39.62
N ALA A 889 -1.54 24.36 -39.26
CA ALA A 889 -1.71 25.80 -39.37
C ALA A 889 -0.52 26.39 -40.15
N PRO A 890 -0.60 26.46 -41.49
CA PRO A 890 0.51 26.90 -42.35
C PRO A 890 0.88 28.38 -42.20
N GLU A 891 -0.07 29.20 -41.75
CA GLU A 891 0.13 30.63 -41.46
C GLU A 891 0.43 30.87 -39.97
N GLY A 892 0.53 29.79 -39.20
CA GLY A 892 0.64 29.79 -37.75
C GLY A 892 -0.68 29.98 -37.00
N LEU A 893 -0.59 30.12 -35.68
CA LEU A 893 -1.71 30.26 -34.77
C LEU A 893 -2.18 31.72 -34.69
N LYS A 894 -3.49 31.96 -34.51
CA LYS A 894 -4.00 33.34 -34.39
C LYS A 894 -3.44 34.12 -33.20
N PHE A 895 -2.94 33.42 -32.19
CA PHE A 895 -2.41 33.99 -30.95
C PHE A 895 -1.16 33.24 -30.51
N ALA A 896 -0.34 33.89 -29.68
CA ALA A 896 0.81 33.24 -29.09
C ALA A 896 0.34 32.22 -28.06
N VAL A 897 0.90 31.02 -28.09
CA VAL A 897 0.46 29.92 -27.25
C VAL A 897 1.63 29.47 -26.36
N PRO A 898 1.50 29.56 -25.02
CA PRO A 898 2.50 29.02 -24.11
C PRO A 898 2.41 27.49 -24.10
N PHE A 899 3.56 26.85 -24.19
CA PHE A 899 3.70 25.41 -24.25
C PHE A 899 4.83 24.95 -23.32
N THR A 900 4.67 23.83 -22.62
CA THR A 900 5.66 23.35 -21.63
C THR A 900 6.27 22.04 -22.12
N ASP A 901 7.61 21.92 -22.12
CA ASP A 901 8.29 20.65 -22.43
C ASP A 901 8.37 19.69 -21.25
N ASP A 902 8.84 18.46 -21.50
CA ASP A 902 9.04 17.43 -20.47
C ASP A 902 10.02 17.82 -19.36
N SER A 903 10.91 18.77 -19.64
CA SER A 903 11.82 19.34 -18.64
C SER A 903 11.19 20.49 -17.86
N GLY A 904 9.92 20.81 -18.08
CA GLY A 904 9.19 21.88 -17.42
C GLY A 904 9.50 23.28 -17.98
N ASN A 905 10.20 23.40 -19.10
CA ASN A 905 10.49 24.69 -19.72
C ASN A 905 9.28 25.16 -20.52
N VAL A 906 8.86 26.40 -20.28
CA VAL A 906 7.75 27.04 -21.00
C VAL A 906 8.29 27.82 -22.20
N TYR A 907 7.86 27.48 -23.40
CA TYR A 907 8.11 28.18 -24.65
C TYR A 907 6.86 28.93 -25.12
N LEU A 908 7.04 30.04 -25.81
CA LEU A 908 5.96 30.80 -26.44
C LEU A 908 6.00 30.57 -27.95
N LEU A 909 4.98 29.91 -28.48
CA LEU A 909 4.79 29.75 -29.92
C LEU A 909 4.38 31.08 -30.52
N HIS A 910 5.14 31.58 -31.50
CA HIS A 910 4.80 32.85 -32.16
C HIS A 910 3.56 32.64 -33.06
N PRO A 911 2.60 33.59 -33.10
CA PRO A 911 1.39 33.48 -33.90
C PRO A 911 1.65 33.15 -35.37
N GLU A 912 2.68 33.76 -35.97
CA GLU A 912 2.98 33.58 -37.40
C GLU A 912 3.78 32.32 -37.72
N GLN A 913 4.09 31.49 -36.70
CA GLN A 913 4.95 30.34 -36.89
C GLN A 913 4.12 29.14 -37.34
N PRO A 914 4.40 28.51 -38.48
CA PRO A 914 3.65 27.37 -38.95
C PRO A 914 3.76 26.20 -37.97
N VAL A 915 2.60 25.63 -37.60
CA VAL A 915 2.49 24.58 -36.59
C VAL A 915 1.79 23.35 -37.17
N LEU A 916 2.32 22.18 -36.84
CA LEU A 916 1.68 20.88 -37.00
C LEU A 916 1.48 20.30 -35.59
N TRP A 917 0.35 19.73 -35.24
CA TRP A 917 0.16 19.14 -33.90
C TRP A 917 -0.72 17.90 -33.94
N THR A 918 -0.50 16.98 -33.01
CA THR A 918 -1.41 15.85 -32.79
C THR A 918 -2.46 16.24 -31.75
N PRO A 919 -3.76 16.11 -32.03
CA PRO A 919 -4.79 16.33 -31.01
C PRO A 919 -4.66 15.29 -29.90
N GLY A 920 -4.55 15.71 -28.62
CA GLY A 920 -4.60 14.78 -27.50
C GLY A 920 -6.04 14.36 -27.14
N PRO A 921 -6.24 13.49 -26.12
CA PRO A 921 -7.57 13.06 -25.65
C PRO A 921 -8.47 14.20 -25.12
N HIS A 922 -7.95 15.44 -25.04
CA HIS A 922 -8.69 16.65 -24.64
C HIS A 922 -9.04 17.60 -25.80
N SER A 923 -8.86 17.16 -27.06
CA SER A 923 -8.93 17.97 -28.27
C SER A 923 -10.22 18.78 -28.54
N PRO A 924 -11.45 18.39 -28.13
CA PRO A 924 -12.65 19.12 -28.53
C PRO A 924 -12.73 20.54 -27.95
N LEU A 925 -12.13 20.74 -26.77
CA LEU A 925 -12.00 22.06 -26.17
C LEU A 925 -10.87 22.84 -26.83
N GLN A 926 -9.69 22.25 -27.03
CA GLN A 926 -8.53 22.91 -27.62
C GLN A 926 -8.72 23.30 -29.09
N GLN A 927 -9.41 22.50 -29.92
CA GLN A 927 -9.73 22.87 -31.30
C GLN A 927 -10.61 24.13 -31.39
N ARG A 928 -11.57 24.29 -30.46
CA ARG A 928 -12.37 25.52 -30.34
C ARG A 928 -11.51 26.72 -29.88
N HIS A 929 -10.48 26.47 -29.05
CA HIS A 929 -9.58 27.52 -28.56
C HIS A 929 -8.65 28.05 -29.65
N LEU A 930 -8.13 27.16 -30.51
CA LEU A 930 -7.20 27.53 -31.59
C LEU A 930 -7.91 28.26 -32.76
N GLN A 931 -9.23 28.12 -32.90
CA GLN A 931 -9.95 28.59 -34.09
C GLN A 931 -10.83 29.85 -33.87
N SER A 932 -11.35 30.15 -32.67
CA SER A 932 -12.45 31.15 -32.54
C SER A 932 -12.33 32.38 -31.60
N GLU A 933 -11.70 32.40 -30.41
CA GLU A 933 -11.66 33.62 -29.55
C GLU A 933 -10.48 33.70 -28.56
N PRO A 934 -9.96 34.90 -28.20
CA PRO A 934 -8.97 35.08 -27.13
C PRO A 934 -9.60 35.00 -25.73
N LEU A 935 -9.09 34.11 -24.86
CA LEU A 935 -9.55 33.96 -23.47
C LEU A 935 -8.85 34.92 -22.49
N ASN A 936 -9.46 35.06 -21.32
CA ASN A 936 -8.94 35.81 -20.17
C ASN A 936 -7.76 35.05 -19.52
N PHE A 937 -6.70 35.74 -19.12
CA PHE A 937 -5.40 35.19 -18.67
C PHE A 937 -5.52 34.13 -17.54
N ALA A 938 -6.59 34.18 -16.75
CA ALA A 938 -6.88 33.23 -15.67
C ALA A 938 -7.27 31.81 -16.16
N GLN A 939 -7.75 31.66 -17.40
CA GLN A 939 -8.05 30.36 -18.00
C GLN A 939 -6.84 29.73 -18.73
N MET A 940 -5.76 30.50 -18.94
CA MET A 940 -4.52 30.03 -19.57
C MET A 940 -3.56 29.31 -18.62
N GLN A 941 -3.93 29.11 -17.34
CA GLN A 941 -3.05 28.47 -16.35
C GLN A 941 -3.00 26.94 -16.43
N GLN A 942 -3.77 26.30 -17.32
CA GLN A 942 -3.57 24.88 -17.64
C GLN A 942 -2.59 24.78 -18.81
N PRO A 943 -1.36 24.27 -18.59
CA PRO A 943 -0.39 24.10 -19.68
C PRO A 943 -0.97 23.15 -20.73
N LEU A 944 -0.75 23.45 -22.00
CA LEU A 944 -1.05 22.52 -23.08
C LEU A 944 -0.19 21.26 -22.91
N THR A 945 -0.85 20.13 -22.73
CA THR A 945 -0.21 18.81 -22.55
C THR A 945 -0.13 18.00 -23.85
N ASP A 946 -0.49 18.61 -24.99
CA ASP A 946 -0.56 17.96 -26.30
C ASP A 946 0.78 18.06 -27.05
N HIS A 947 1.04 17.17 -28.01
CA HIS A 947 2.27 17.25 -28.81
C HIS A 947 2.16 18.30 -29.91
N VAL A 948 3.01 19.33 -29.86
CA VAL A 948 3.00 20.46 -30.78
C VAL A 948 4.32 20.53 -31.56
N PHE A 949 4.26 20.27 -32.86
CA PHE A 949 5.40 20.35 -33.78
C PHE A 949 5.48 21.74 -34.41
N ILE A 950 6.59 22.43 -34.16
CA ILE A 950 6.88 23.72 -34.78
C ILE A 950 7.65 23.48 -36.08
N ILE A 951 7.11 23.96 -37.20
CA ILE A 951 7.68 23.68 -38.54
C ILE A 951 8.88 24.61 -38.84
N ASN A 952 9.06 25.74 -38.14
CA ASN A 952 10.10 26.75 -38.46
C ASN A 952 11.04 27.16 -37.31
N GLY A 953 11.13 26.38 -36.23
CA GLY A 953 12.07 26.66 -35.13
C GLY A 953 11.93 25.59 -34.06
N GLY A 954 13.00 24.85 -33.80
CA GLY A 954 12.94 23.58 -33.06
C GLY A 954 12.12 23.55 -31.75
N TYR A 955 11.29 22.50 -31.66
CA TYR A 955 10.64 21.80 -30.52
C TYR A 955 9.29 22.30 -29.95
N VAL A 956 8.37 21.42 -29.47
CA VAL A 956 8.52 20.47 -28.34
C VAL A 956 7.57 19.21 -28.39
N TRP A 957 8.03 18.05 -27.86
CA TRP A 957 7.25 16.82 -27.60
C TRP A 957 7.28 16.49 -26.09
N GLY A 958 6.29 15.72 -25.57
CA GLY A 958 6.29 15.34 -24.15
C GLY A 958 5.60 14.04 -23.71
N VAL A 959 6.26 13.26 -22.84
CA VAL A 959 5.72 12.04 -22.15
C VAL A 959 5.59 12.28 -20.64
N ARG A 960 4.40 11.99 -20.14
CA ARG A 960 3.95 12.15 -18.75
C ARG A 960 4.88 11.50 -17.70
N LYS A 961 5.34 12.29 -16.73
CA LYS A 961 5.47 11.89 -15.32
C LYS A 961 5.08 13.04 -14.38
N ASP A 962 4.04 12.80 -13.60
CA ASP A 962 3.60 13.47 -12.36
C ASP A 962 4.12 14.90 -12.08
N LEU A 963 3.57 15.88 -12.79
CA LEU A 963 3.88 17.31 -12.62
C LEU A 963 3.14 17.98 -11.44
N GLN A 964 2.11 17.32 -10.85
CA GLN A 964 1.31 17.94 -9.78
C GLN A 964 2.10 18.11 -8.47
N GLN A 965 3.11 17.28 -8.22
CA GLN A 965 3.89 17.35 -6.99
C GLN A 965 4.95 18.47 -7.04
N LEU A 966 5.53 18.73 -8.22
CA LEU A 966 6.52 19.80 -8.42
C LEU A 966 5.90 21.19 -8.60
N LEU A 967 4.73 21.30 -9.23
CA LEU A 967 4.03 22.59 -9.36
C LEU A 967 3.58 23.16 -8.01
N SER A 968 3.19 22.30 -7.06
CA SER A 968 2.85 22.75 -5.70
C SER A 968 4.07 23.26 -4.93
N GLN A 969 5.26 22.66 -5.14
CA GLN A 969 6.50 23.08 -4.50
C GLN A 969 7.13 24.31 -5.17
N GLY A 970 6.98 24.45 -6.49
CA GLY A 970 7.44 25.61 -7.26
C GLY A 970 6.62 26.88 -7.01
N GLN A 971 5.29 26.75 -6.84
CA GLN A 971 4.44 27.88 -6.45
C GLN A 971 4.75 28.37 -5.03
N GLU A 972 5.00 27.47 -4.08
CA GLU A 972 5.41 27.87 -2.72
C GLU A 972 6.78 28.55 -2.69
N PHE A 973 7.71 28.14 -3.56
CA PHE A 973 9.02 28.77 -3.70
C PHE A 973 8.96 30.15 -4.38
N LEU A 974 8.13 30.32 -5.41
CA LEU A 974 7.90 31.61 -6.09
C LEU A 974 7.13 32.61 -5.22
N GLU A 975 6.17 32.16 -4.41
CA GLU A 975 5.48 33.00 -3.43
C GLU A 975 6.42 33.46 -2.29
N ARG A 976 7.35 32.60 -1.85
CA ARG A 976 8.39 33.00 -0.87
C ARG A 976 9.40 34.00 -1.44
N MET A 977 9.87 33.79 -2.67
CA MET A 977 10.80 34.71 -3.33
C MET A 977 10.18 36.08 -3.62
N THR A 978 8.89 36.13 -3.97
CA THR A 978 8.19 37.40 -4.22
C THR A 978 7.85 38.14 -2.92
N THR A 979 7.57 37.45 -1.81
CA THR A 979 7.37 38.09 -0.51
C THR A 979 8.66 38.52 0.18
N GLU A 980 9.80 37.84 -0.05
CA GLU A 980 11.10 38.25 0.48
C GLU A 980 11.73 39.43 -0.31
N ASN A 981 11.59 39.49 -1.63
CA ASN A 981 12.13 40.60 -2.44
C ASN A 981 11.33 41.91 -2.35
N VAL A 982 10.05 41.85 -2.00
CA VAL A 982 9.24 43.07 -1.79
C VAL A 982 9.54 43.71 -0.42
N ASN A 983 10.00 42.93 0.56
CA ASN A 983 10.36 43.44 1.89
C ASN A 983 11.82 43.92 1.98
N SER A 984 12.72 43.46 1.11
CA SER A 984 14.13 43.91 1.09
C SER A 984 14.35 45.24 0.36
N ASN A 985 13.51 45.60 -0.61
CA ASN A 985 13.66 46.82 -1.42
C ASN A 985 12.91 48.06 -0.89
N ALA A 986 12.27 47.99 0.28
CA ALA A 986 11.56 49.13 0.89
C ALA A 986 12.38 49.92 1.92
N LYS A 987 13.65 49.56 2.17
CA LYS A 987 14.55 50.30 3.08
C LYS A 987 15.93 50.44 2.45
N GLN A 988 16.34 51.69 2.19
CA GLN A 988 17.58 52.18 1.54
C GLN A 988 17.33 52.56 0.07
N THR A 989 17.50 53.79 -0.42
CA THR A 989 18.16 55.00 0.09
C THR A 989 17.76 56.19 -0.81
N SER A 990 17.64 57.39 -0.23
CA SER A 990 17.61 58.69 -0.91
C SER A 990 19.04 59.20 -1.21
N PRO A 991 19.21 60.21 -2.09
CA PRO A 991 20.38 60.36 -2.95
C PRO A 991 21.42 61.36 -2.44
N THR A 992 22.67 61.23 -2.90
CA THR A 992 23.64 62.34 -2.96
C THR A 992 24.47 62.26 -4.24
N ALA A 993 24.79 63.44 -4.76
CA ALA A 993 25.26 63.71 -6.10
C ALA A 993 26.75 64.10 -6.15
N VAL A 994 27.28 64.23 -7.39
CA VAL A 994 28.49 64.99 -7.81
C VAL A 994 29.82 64.23 -7.53
N ASN A 995 30.83 64.07 -8.42
CA ASN A 995 31.27 64.78 -9.62
C ASN A 995 32.19 63.91 -10.55
N HIS A 996 32.42 64.46 -11.75
CA HIS A 996 33.31 64.14 -12.88
C HIS A 996 34.66 63.39 -12.70
N GLY A 997 35.09 62.72 -13.79
CA GLY A 997 36.51 62.63 -14.18
C GLY A 997 36.91 61.50 -15.12
N ASP A 998 36.92 61.79 -16.43
CA ASP A 998 37.86 61.38 -17.49
C ASP A 998 38.41 59.94 -17.66
N GLY A 999 38.28 59.44 -18.90
CA GLY A 999 39.48 59.02 -19.65
C GLY A 999 39.77 57.52 -19.81
N PRO A 1000 39.68 56.96 -21.05
CA PRO A 1000 40.07 55.58 -21.43
C PRO A 1000 41.59 55.53 -21.77
N PRO A 1001 42.27 54.41 -22.16
CA PRO A 1001 41.74 53.31 -23.00
C PRO A 1001 42.41 51.90 -22.95
N ALA A 1002 41.75 50.97 -23.66
CA ALA A 1002 42.30 50.00 -24.64
C ALA A 1002 43.49 49.05 -24.33
N LEU A 1003 43.16 47.75 -24.47
CA LEU A 1003 43.76 46.74 -25.36
C LEU A 1003 45.10 46.03 -25.03
N ARG A 1004 45.02 44.69 -25.17
CA ARG A 1004 46.03 43.69 -25.57
C ARG A 1004 47.09 43.29 -24.55
N LEU A 1005 47.67 42.09 -24.58
CA LEU A 1005 47.39 40.70 -25.02
C LEU A 1005 48.57 39.91 -24.39
N ASP A 1006 48.39 38.61 -24.17
CA ASP A 1006 49.44 37.59 -24.08
C ASP A 1006 50.51 37.65 -22.97
N THR A 1007 50.55 36.63 -22.12
CA THR A 1007 51.49 35.48 -22.25
C THR A 1007 51.52 34.64 -20.97
N MET A 1008 51.20 33.36 -21.13
CA MET A 1008 51.66 32.19 -20.33
C MET A 1008 53.21 32.13 -20.22
N PRO A 1009 53.86 31.19 -19.49
CA PRO A 1009 53.40 30.23 -18.46
C PRO A 1009 54.43 30.16 -17.27
N PRO A 1010 54.85 28.99 -16.72
CA PRO A 1010 54.31 28.35 -15.52
C PRO A 1010 55.42 28.07 -14.47
N ALA A 1011 55.16 27.09 -13.59
CA ALA A 1011 56.11 26.36 -12.73
C ALA A 1011 56.46 27.06 -11.41
N GLU A 1012 56.65 26.40 -10.27
CA GLU A 1012 56.57 25.01 -9.84
C GLU A 1012 56.79 25.03 -8.31
N TRP A 1013 56.19 24.07 -7.60
CA TRP A 1013 56.75 23.34 -6.44
C TRP A 1013 57.10 24.07 -5.13
N PHE A 1014 56.51 23.60 -4.02
CA PHE A 1014 57.06 22.65 -3.02
C PHE A 1014 56.09 22.66 -1.82
N GLU A 1015 55.38 21.58 -1.52
CA GLU A 1015 55.77 20.43 -0.67
C GLU A 1015 56.03 20.76 0.81
N LYS A 1016 55.44 19.89 1.64
CA LYS A 1016 55.77 19.51 3.03
C LYS A 1016 55.29 20.42 4.16
N GLN A 1017 54.27 19.97 4.90
CA GLN A 1017 54.32 18.98 6.00
C GLN A 1017 54.78 19.63 7.30
N THR A 1018 53.88 19.61 8.29
CA THR A 1018 53.99 18.97 9.62
C THR A 1018 52.79 19.47 10.43
N GLU A 1019 51.82 18.63 10.77
CA GLU A 1019 51.80 17.90 12.06
C GLU A 1019 52.29 18.78 13.19
N GLY A 1020 51.41 19.34 14.01
CA GLY A 1020 50.81 18.58 15.11
C GLY A 1020 50.15 19.51 16.15
N PRO A 1021 49.61 18.93 17.22
CA PRO A 1021 48.35 19.34 17.85
C PRO A 1021 48.55 20.19 19.10
N ASP A 1022 47.50 20.87 19.56
CA ASP A 1022 46.88 20.56 20.86
C ASP A 1022 45.87 21.63 21.33
N SER A 1023 44.78 21.10 21.90
CA SER A 1023 44.11 21.54 23.12
C SER A 1023 43.17 22.77 23.13
N GLN A 1024 41.94 22.45 23.55
CA GLN A 1024 41.09 23.18 24.51
C GLN A 1024 40.39 24.47 24.05
N ASN A 1025 39.14 24.33 23.60
CA ASN A 1025 37.94 24.61 24.40
C ASN A 1025 36.66 24.05 23.74
#